data_AF-A0A922YR28-F1
#
_entry.id   AF-A0A922YR28-F1
#
_cell.length_a   1.000
_cell.length_b   1.000
_cell.length_c   1.000
_cell.angle_alpha   90.00
_cell.angle_beta   90.00
_cell.angle_gamma   90.00
#
_symmetry.space_group_name_H-M   'P 1'
#
loop_
_entity.id
_entity.type
_entity.pdbx_description
1 polymer ?
#
loop_
_entity_poly.entity_id
_entity_poly.type
_entity_poly.pdbx_seq_one_letter_code
_entity_poly.pdbx_strand_id
1 'polypeptide(L)'
;MNDATTRQWPWQAALCTPDRKRKTVLLVDATGQPIGPKEGLQAARSFALDGPGGLAFMSAQAHDGGWGFLDTEGEWRVPPVYQDTRNAAPNGIARFKQGGCWGYMRMTGEVLVEPRFEKCGPFRHGVAAVQVAEKEWRFIDEQGRFTGKRTHHELGDMGDAGLARAMRWNITRSARHVGFVDRDGEWVINPDFGLAMPFGPHKVTAARKEQDKLYGLIDTRGQWVLEPCHGAIEAFDDDGYASFRDASSRDHKYGFLGLQGQVLIEPQVNMEQHRVCGLARQGCSFWKADGTRLDTQGIHMATDFRPLGRVALVRMKHLVAGQDWSDHQSDWGLLHTDGRVVSMPEHLREPLTNADDWLLAERGDTPYVPFIDRNGDLVWVDSEFYEVARVHLATGSAQMHTAAGEVWSSTDTALGPVQPFFDPPTPAVLQDLKDTNAVWPLLEQLRHEVEERLHQVAQGRTLERSASNTAVDDDDDDDDWDDEDDDDDADDAERNAQRTRAAQHAETRRLSRLVRVERRLARHYISEEHNGPYEFLCDEWSSASRALREEMRRLVSAELGPADPMPEWAGKSDSIFDSPGWAIPLSRLLPGDDGSLPEHRQLWACVCDVQDCGDGDAWWETWLVVAPSVDALALALRARRGEPSLPPPPDEAATVALLASDPYALEHIPRERLTDRMIDTALEANAHVFKYVPRRLMTPERYTLAVRADKLKPSDVPPDMLTEAACLAHVSHSGWGLSRVPEAFRTTAVYLQAIQRTPAVQKDVPAAVLDELRAAGHEIPDPDEQWRKLRKSIDATLERVNARKADPVMQMLLEEPKTPWQRVRRGFRLGGWMLSSAVKPRTNAPATHRGLTGWLEIRPVMSLIANTV
;
A
#
# COMPACT_ATOMS: atom_id res chain seq x y z
N MET A 1 -3.53 -6.22 45.39
CA MET A 1 -4.04 -5.54 46.59
C MET A 1 -5.06 -4.52 46.11
N ASN A 2 -6.26 -4.55 46.69
CA ASN A 2 -7.37 -3.64 46.41
C ASN A 2 -6.89 -2.19 46.44
N ASP A 3 -6.90 -1.52 45.30
CA ASP A 3 -6.82 -0.07 45.25
C ASP A 3 -8.18 0.48 44.81
N ALA A 4 -8.52 1.62 45.40
CA ALA A 4 -9.87 2.15 45.52
C ALA A 4 -10.65 2.24 44.20
N THR A 5 -11.90 1.77 44.23
CA THR A 5 -13.05 2.14 43.35
C THR A 5 -12.69 3.07 42.18
N THR A 6 -12.09 2.53 41.12
CA THR A 6 -12.01 3.22 39.84
C THR A 6 -13.44 3.25 39.31
N ARG A 7 -14.09 4.42 39.38
CA ARG A 7 -15.42 4.60 38.82
C ARG A 7 -15.35 4.31 37.32
N GLN A 8 -15.87 3.17 36.88
CA GLN A 8 -15.98 2.84 35.46
C GLN A 8 -17.09 3.72 34.87
N TRP A 9 -16.69 4.60 33.96
CA TRP A 9 -17.63 5.45 33.24
C TRP A 9 -18.33 4.65 32.15
N PRO A 10 -19.52 5.07 31.71
CA PRO A 10 -20.11 4.50 30.52
C PRO A 10 -19.17 4.61 29.32
N TRP A 11 -19.18 3.60 28.47
CA TRP A 11 -18.40 3.55 27.24
C TRP A 11 -19.33 3.64 26.03
N GLN A 12 -18.76 3.92 24.86
CA GLN A 12 -19.52 4.18 23.65
C GLN A 12 -19.42 3.00 22.67
N ALA A 13 -20.55 2.40 22.32
CA ALA A 13 -20.64 1.38 21.28
C ALA A 13 -21.11 2.03 19.97
N ALA A 14 -20.21 2.14 19.00
CA ALA A 14 -20.56 2.60 17.66
C ALA A 14 -21.09 1.42 16.84
N LEU A 15 -22.35 1.51 16.40
CA LEU A 15 -22.97 0.57 15.48
C LEU A 15 -22.97 1.18 14.09
N CYS A 16 -22.48 0.43 13.10
CA CYS A 16 -22.40 0.87 11.71
C CYS A 16 -23.41 0.10 10.86
N THR A 17 -23.95 0.75 9.84
CA THR A 17 -24.67 0.05 8.76
C THR A 17 -23.73 -0.85 7.96
N PRO A 18 -24.22 -1.83 7.18
CA PRO A 18 -23.36 -2.71 6.38
C PRO A 18 -22.42 -1.98 5.41
N ASP A 19 -22.84 -0.82 4.89
CA ASP A 19 -22.04 0.08 4.04
C ASP A 19 -21.16 1.06 4.84
N ARG A 20 -21.22 1.00 6.18
CA ARG A 20 -20.50 1.82 7.17
C ARG A 20 -20.74 3.33 7.06
N LYS A 21 -21.62 3.81 6.18
CA LYS A 21 -21.89 5.24 5.95
C LYS A 21 -22.71 5.90 7.05
N ARG A 22 -23.59 5.14 7.70
CA ARG A 22 -24.37 5.61 8.84
C ARG A 22 -23.89 4.92 10.10
N LYS A 23 -23.83 5.70 11.18
CA LYS A 23 -23.49 5.22 12.51
C LYS A 23 -24.49 5.71 13.54
N THR A 24 -24.79 4.83 14.48
CA THR A 24 -25.54 5.14 15.69
C THR A 24 -24.64 4.82 16.88
N VAL A 25 -24.58 5.71 17.85
CA VAL A 25 -23.80 5.52 19.07
C VAL A 25 -24.75 5.12 20.20
N LEU A 26 -24.46 4.00 20.85
CA LEU A 26 -25.07 3.60 22.11
C LEU A 26 -24.11 3.92 23.25
N LEU A 27 -24.67 4.37 24.37
CA LEU A 27 -23.92 4.47 25.62
C LEU A 27 -24.20 3.20 26.42
N VAL A 28 -23.15 2.62 26.98
CA VAL A 28 -23.23 1.38 27.76
C VAL A 28 -22.54 1.60 29.09
N ASP A 29 -23.23 1.32 30.19
CA ASP A 29 -22.67 1.49 31.53
C ASP A 29 -21.61 0.44 31.88
N ALA A 30 -21.01 0.58 33.07
CA ALA A 30 -20.00 -0.36 33.58
C ALA A 30 -20.50 -1.80 33.79
N THR A 31 -21.81 -2.00 33.91
CA THR A 31 -22.44 -3.33 34.04
C THR A 31 -22.80 -3.94 32.69
N GLY A 32 -22.54 -3.23 31.59
CA GLY A 32 -22.90 -3.65 30.24
C GLY A 32 -24.34 -3.33 29.86
N GLN A 33 -25.07 -2.55 30.66
CA GLN A 33 -26.44 -2.16 30.33
C GLN A 33 -26.42 -0.92 29.41
N PRO A 34 -27.23 -0.91 28.33
CA PRO A 34 -27.41 0.30 27.53
C PRO A 34 -28.05 1.38 28.38
N ILE A 35 -27.56 2.61 28.25
CA ILE A 35 -28.08 3.77 28.96
C ILE A 35 -28.36 4.93 27.99
N GLY A 36 -29.28 5.80 28.39
CA GLY A 36 -29.70 6.95 27.61
C GLY A 36 -30.70 6.70 26.48
N PRO A 37 -30.78 7.57 25.46
CA PRO A 37 -31.90 7.55 24.52
C PRO A 37 -31.98 6.24 23.75
N LYS A 38 -33.14 5.57 23.82
CA LYS A 38 -33.36 4.26 23.17
C LYS A 38 -33.12 4.27 21.67
N GLU A 39 -33.37 5.41 21.04
CA GLU A 39 -33.20 5.66 19.60
C GLU A 39 -31.72 5.74 19.19
N GLY A 40 -30.79 5.85 20.16
CA GLY A 40 -29.37 6.06 19.92
C GLY A 40 -28.99 7.53 19.72
N LEU A 41 -27.70 7.79 19.58
CA LEU A 41 -27.13 9.12 19.35
C LEU A 41 -26.46 9.17 17.97
N GLN A 42 -26.58 10.32 17.29
CA GLN A 42 -25.86 10.54 16.03
C GLN A 42 -24.35 10.70 16.29
N ALA A 43 -24.01 11.42 17.36
CA ALA A 43 -22.63 11.63 17.78
C ALA A 43 -22.55 11.86 19.29
N ALA A 44 -21.39 11.55 19.85
CA ALA A 44 -21.08 11.76 21.26
C ALA A 44 -19.60 12.11 21.40
N ARG A 45 -19.29 13.11 22.24
CA ARG A 45 -17.91 13.44 22.65
C ARG A 45 -17.50 12.58 23.85
N SER A 46 -16.27 12.68 24.33
CA SER A 46 -15.86 11.95 25.54
C SER A 46 -16.41 12.57 26.82
N PHE A 47 -16.59 11.76 27.87
CA PHE A 47 -16.92 12.26 29.21
C PHE A 47 -15.87 13.26 29.72
N ALA A 48 -16.33 14.37 30.30
CA ALA A 48 -15.46 15.28 31.04
C ALA A 48 -15.24 14.71 32.46
N LEU A 49 -14.03 14.24 32.74
CA LEU A 49 -13.71 13.44 33.93
C LEU A 49 -13.64 14.22 35.25
N ASP A 50 -13.73 15.56 35.22
CA ASP A 50 -13.46 16.41 36.39
C ASP A 50 -14.56 17.43 36.71
N GLY A 51 -15.83 17.16 36.39
CA GLY A 51 -16.93 18.07 36.71
C GLY A 51 -17.13 18.28 38.24
N PRO A 52 -17.68 19.43 38.69
CA PRO A 52 -17.88 19.73 40.11
C PRO A 52 -18.76 18.68 40.78
N GLY A 53 -18.29 18.11 41.89
CA GLY A 53 -19.02 17.09 42.65
C GLY A 53 -18.94 15.67 42.09
N GLY A 54 -18.04 15.41 41.12
CA GLY A 54 -17.87 14.08 40.52
C GLY A 54 -19.00 13.70 39.57
N LEU A 55 -19.74 14.68 39.05
CA LEU A 55 -20.73 14.47 37.98
C LEU A 55 -20.02 14.57 36.64
N ALA A 56 -19.97 13.45 35.91
CA ALA A 56 -19.48 13.44 34.53
C ALA A 56 -20.66 13.70 33.59
N PHE A 57 -20.45 14.58 32.63
CA PHE A 57 -21.43 14.86 31.59
C PHE A 57 -20.76 14.77 30.23
N MET A 58 -21.56 14.48 29.22
CA MET A 58 -21.11 14.31 27.86
C MET A 58 -21.88 15.25 26.93
N SER A 59 -21.14 15.94 26.07
CA SER A 59 -21.73 16.64 24.93
C SER A 59 -22.12 15.61 23.87
N ALA A 60 -23.40 15.56 23.51
CA ALA A 60 -23.95 14.59 22.58
C ALA A 60 -24.92 15.25 21.59
N GLN A 61 -25.05 14.62 20.43
CA GLN A 61 -25.92 15.03 19.34
C GLN A 61 -27.04 14.01 19.15
N ALA A 62 -28.29 14.48 19.22
CA ALA A 62 -29.46 13.67 18.92
C ALA A 62 -29.59 13.40 17.40
N HIS A 63 -30.45 12.46 17.02
CA HIS A 63 -30.67 12.11 15.61
C HIS A 63 -31.24 13.24 14.75
N ASP A 64 -31.86 14.26 15.36
CA ASP A 64 -32.34 15.46 14.67
C ASP A 64 -31.24 16.51 14.43
N GLY A 65 -30.01 16.23 14.88
CA GLY A 65 -28.83 17.06 14.69
C GLY A 65 -28.57 18.08 15.80
N GLY A 66 -29.46 18.21 16.80
CA GLY A 66 -29.29 19.14 17.91
C GLY A 66 -28.27 18.65 18.94
N TRP A 67 -27.49 19.58 19.53
CA TRP A 67 -26.50 19.29 20.57
C TRP A 67 -27.00 19.62 21.97
N GLY A 68 -26.70 18.74 22.93
CA GLY A 68 -27.07 18.88 24.34
C GLY A 68 -26.05 18.25 25.28
N PHE A 69 -26.46 17.97 26.53
CA PHE A 69 -25.63 17.29 27.52
C PHE A 69 -26.36 16.14 28.22
N LEU A 70 -25.71 14.97 28.23
CA LEU A 70 -26.13 13.76 28.92
C LEU A 70 -25.38 13.61 30.24
N ASP A 71 -26.02 13.01 31.23
CA ASP A 71 -25.35 12.51 32.44
C ASP A 71 -24.81 11.08 32.27
N THR A 72 -24.31 10.51 33.36
CA THR A 72 -23.79 9.14 33.43
C THR A 72 -24.85 8.06 33.39
N GLU A 73 -26.12 8.43 33.52
CA GLU A 73 -27.27 7.55 33.35
C GLU A 73 -27.84 7.66 31.92
N GLY A 74 -27.22 8.50 31.08
CA GLY A 74 -27.62 8.75 29.70
C GLY A 74 -28.86 9.64 29.54
N GLU A 75 -29.30 10.31 30.61
CA GLU A 75 -30.45 11.20 30.55
C GLU A 75 -30.04 12.62 30.13
N TRP A 76 -30.89 13.28 29.32
CA TRP A 76 -30.67 14.67 28.91
C TRP A 76 -30.83 15.61 30.12
N ARG A 77 -29.70 16.08 30.65
CA ARG A 77 -29.68 17.16 31.65
C ARG A 77 -29.85 18.51 31.02
N VAL A 78 -29.30 18.66 29.81
CA VAL A 78 -29.54 19.81 28.95
C VAL A 78 -30.03 19.27 27.61
N PRO A 79 -31.26 19.61 27.18
CA PRO A 79 -31.85 19.06 25.97
C PRO A 79 -31.07 19.46 24.71
N PRO A 80 -31.14 18.65 23.64
CA PRO A 80 -30.35 18.82 22.43
C PRO A 80 -30.89 19.93 21.53
N VAL A 81 -30.89 21.18 21.99
CA VAL A 81 -31.48 22.34 21.27
C VAL A 81 -30.46 23.30 20.68
N TYR A 82 -29.16 23.01 20.84
CA TYR A 82 -28.08 23.92 20.44
C TYR A 82 -27.43 23.52 19.12
N GLN A 83 -26.79 24.49 18.45
CA GLN A 83 -26.11 24.26 17.16
C GLN A 83 -24.80 23.47 17.32
N ASP A 84 -24.08 23.68 18.43
CA ASP A 84 -22.88 22.92 18.82
C ASP A 84 -22.68 23.10 20.33
N THR A 85 -22.10 22.10 20.98
CA THR A 85 -21.66 22.18 22.38
C THR A 85 -20.25 21.59 22.53
N ARG A 86 -19.50 22.08 23.52
CA ARG A 86 -18.18 21.54 23.89
C ARG A 86 -18.22 21.00 25.29
N ASN A 87 -17.34 20.04 25.57
CA ASN A 87 -17.19 19.45 26.90
C ASN A 87 -17.00 20.55 27.96
N ALA A 88 -17.60 20.30 29.13
CA ALA A 88 -17.45 21.16 30.28
C ALA A 88 -15.99 21.19 30.74
N ALA A 89 -15.55 22.36 31.19
CA ALA A 89 -14.32 22.46 31.96
C ALA A 89 -14.49 21.83 33.36
N PRO A 90 -13.39 21.55 34.09
CA PRO A 90 -13.47 20.98 35.45
C PRO A 90 -14.33 21.78 36.45
N ASN A 91 -14.53 23.07 36.20
CA ASN A 91 -15.43 23.91 37.01
C ASN A 91 -16.92 23.75 36.65
N GLY A 92 -17.28 22.86 35.73
CA GLY A 92 -18.67 22.55 35.36
C GLY A 92 -19.31 23.60 34.46
N ILE A 93 -18.49 24.42 33.78
CA ILE A 93 -18.96 25.41 32.81
C ILE A 93 -18.65 24.88 31.41
N ALA A 94 -19.69 24.81 30.58
CA ALA A 94 -19.60 24.37 29.20
C ALA A 94 -19.83 25.53 28.24
N ARG A 95 -19.25 25.40 27.04
CA ARG A 95 -19.47 26.31 25.93
C ARG A 95 -20.58 25.75 25.04
N PHE A 96 -21.48 26.62 24.62
CA PHE A 96 -22.54 26.28 23.69
C PHE A 96 -22.63 27.33 22.59
N LYS A 97 -23.12 26.91 21.42
CA LYS A 97 -23.27 27.75 20.24
C LYS A 97 -24.74 27.90 19.86
N GLN A 98 -25.17 29.15 19.69
CA GLN A 98 -26.52 29.48 19.26
C GLN A 98 -26.48 30.79 18.46
N GLY A 99 -27.27 30.87 17.38
CA GLY A 99 -27.27 32.05 16.50
C GLY A 99 -25.91 32.34 15.86
N GLY A 100 -25.05 31.33 15.69
CA GLY A 100 -23.70 31.50 15.14
C GLY A 100 -22.63 31.95 16.14
N CYS A 101 -22.99 32.34 17.37
CA CYS A 101 -22.08 32.82 18.40
C CYS A 101 -21.95 31.83 19.56
N TRP A 102 -20.86 31.93 20.31
CA TRP A 102 -20.59 31.15 21.52
C TRP A 102 -20.97 31.88 22.80
N GLY A 103 -21.52 31.13 23.74
CA GLY A 103 -21.81 31.53 25.12
C GLY A 103 -21.35 30.46 26.12
N TYR A 104 -21.65 30.69 27.40
CA TYR A 104 -21.29 29.80 28.49
C TYR A 104 -22.49 29.48 29.37
N MET A 105 -22.58 28.23 29.80
CA MET A 105 -23.65 27.76 30.69
C MET A 105 -23.13 26.74 31.69
N ARG A 106 -23.86 26.58 32.80
CA ARG A 106 -23.65 25.48 33.75
C ARG A 106 -24.26 24.18 33.21
N MET A 107 -23.84 23.06 33.78
CA MET A 107 -24.43 21.74 33.47
C MET A 107 -25.87 21.57 33.98
N THR A 108 -26.38 22.55 34.75
CA THR A 108 -27.82 22.68 35.08
C THR A 108 -28.66 23.24 33.93
N GLY A 109 -28.03 23.71 32.85
CA GLY A 109 -28.67 24.45 31.76
C GLY A 109 -28.79 25.97 32.02
N GLU A 110 -28.33 26.46 33.17
CA GLU A 110 -28.29 27.90 33.47
C GLU A 110 -27.27 28.62 32.58
N VAL A 111 -27.75 29.53 31.73
CA VAL A 111 -26.89 30.38 30.90
C VAL A 111 -26.20 31.41 31.81
N LEU A 112 -24.86 31.37 31.85
CA LEU A 112 -24.03 32.32 32.59
C LEU A 112 -23.66 33.53 31.74
N VAL A 113 -23.34 33.27 30.47
CA VAL A 113 -22.97 34.29 29.50
C VAL A 113 -23.68 34.01 28.19
N GLU A 114 -24.54 34.94 27.79
CA GLU A 114 -25.29 34.85 26.53
C GLU A 114 -24.36 34.71 25.32
N PRO A 115 -24.78 33.97 24.26
CA PRO A 115 -24.02 33.82 23.03
C PRO A 115 -23.71 35.17 22.38
N ARG A 116 -22.44 35.56 22.39
CA ARG A 116 -21.98 36.85 21.81
C ARG A 116 -20.55 36.84 21.30
N PHE A 117 -19.81 35.75 21.51
CA PHE A 117 -18.42 35.65 21.12
C PHE A 117 -18.28 34.86 19.83
N GLU A 118 -17.44 35.33 18.90
CA GLU A 118 -17.12 34.57 17.69
C GLU A 118 -16.27 33.33 18.04
N LYS A 119 -15.33 33.49 18.98
CA LYS A 119 -14.46 32.42 19.49
C LYS A 119 -14.28 32.54 21.00
N CYS A 120 -14.22 31.40 21.68
CA CYS A 120 -14.06 31.34 23.14
C CYS A 120 -13.37 30.05 23.60
N GLY A 121 -12.46 30.18 24.57
CA GLY A 121 -11.74 29.08 25.22
C GLY A 121 -12.50 28.47 26.41
N PRO A 122 -12.11 27.30 26.92
CA PRO A 122 -12.67 26.74 28.15
C PRO A 122 -12.31 27.63 29.36
N PHE A 123 -13.12 27.55 30.42
CA PHE A 123 -12.72 28.12 31.70
C PHE A 123 -11.61 27.29 32.33
N ARG A 124 -10.48 27.94 32.64
CA ARG A 124 -9.35 27.35 33.38
C ARG A 124 -8.85 28.35 34.40
N HIS A 125 -8.58 27.89 35.63
CA HIS A 125 -8.23 28.76 36.75
C HIS A 125 -9.18 29.97 36.91
N GLY A 126 -10.49 29.76 36.71
CA GLY A 126 -11.53 30.78 36.88
C GLY A 126 -11.61 31.86 35.80
N VAL A 127 -10.86 31.73 34.69
CA VAL A 127 -10.92 32.68 33.56
C VAL A 127 -11.06 31.94 32.22
N ALA A 128 -11.60 32.61 31.22
CA ALA A 128 -11.66 32.10 29.84
C ALA A 128 -11.23 33.17 28.82
N ALA A 129 -10.44 32.77 27.83
CA ALA A 129 -10.05 33.64 26.73
C ALA A 129 -11.21 33.80 25.74
N VAL A 130 -11.60 35.02 25.43
CA VAL A 130 -12.66 35.32 24.48
C VAL A 130 -12.20 36.33 23.44
N GLN A 131 -12.65 36.13 22.20
CA GLN A 131 -12.43 37.08 21.12
C GLN A 131 -13.58 38.09 21.11
N VAL A 132 -13.27 39.36 21.33
CA VAL A 132 -14.25 40.46 21.38
C VAL A 132 -14.33 41.26 20.09
N ALA A 133 -13.27 41.24 19.28
CA ALA A 133 -13.21 41.78 17.93
C ALA A 133 -12.08 41.09 17.13
N GLU A 134 -11.91 41.46 15.86
CA GLU A 134 -10.81 40.96 15.04
C GLU A 134 -9.46 41.31 15.71
N LYS A 135 -8.65 40.28 16.05
CA LYS A 135 -7.37 40.44 16.77
C LYS A 135 -7.48 41.17 18.11
N GLU A 136 -8.62 41.06 18.79
CA GLU A 136 -8.77 41.55 20.15
C GLU A 136 -9.27 40.44 21.05
N TRP A 137 -8.35 39.92 21.86
CA TRP A 137 -8.61 38.88 22.84
C TRP A 137 -8.46 39.40 24.27
N ARG A 138 -9.32 38.92 25.16
CA ARG A 138 -9.36 39.28 26.58
C ARG A 138 -9.78 38.08 27.43
N PHE A 139 -9.45 38.13 28.72
CA PHE A 139 -10.01 37.21 29.70
C PHE A 139 -11.33 37.72 30.27
N ILE A 140 -12.27 36.80 30.48
CA ILE A 140 -13.47 37.00 31.27
C ILE A 140 -13.47 36.09 32.50
N ASP A 141 -14.12 36.53 33.57
CA ASP A 141 -14.48 35.72 34.72
C ASP A 141 -15.73 34.87 34.44
N GLU A 142 -16.10 34.01 35.40
CA GLU A 142 -17.26 33.11 35.30
C GLU A 142 -18.60 33.86 35.21
N GLN A 143 -18.64 35.16 35.52
CA GLN A 143 -19.81 36.03 35.37
C GLN A 143 -19.79 36.78 34.02
N GLY A 144 -18.82 36.50 33.14
CA GLY A 144 -18.68 37.14 31.84
C GLY A 144 -18.15 38.57 31.90
N ARG A 145 -17.56 38.99 33.02
CA ARG A 145 -16.92 40.31 33.18
C ARG A 145 -15.45 40.21 32.82
N PHE A 146 -14.90 41.23 32.16
CA PHE A 146 -13.48 41.26 31.84
C PHE A 146 -12.63 41.40 33.10
N THR A 147 -11.60 40.56 33.26
CA THR A 147 -10.72 40.56 34.44
C THR A 147 -9.72 41.72 34.42
N GLY A 148 -9.25 42.10 33.23
CA GLY A 148 -8.35 43.24 33.05
C GLY A 148 -8.72 44.14 31.87
N LYS A 149 -8.03 45.28 31.76
CA LYS A 149 -8.24 46.28 30.70
C LYS A 149 -7.42 46.02 29.44
N ARG A 150 -6.34 45.23 29.54
CA ARG A 150 -5.43 44.97 28.43
C ARG A 150 -6.09 44.09 27.36
N THR A 151 -5.80 44.40 26.10
CA THR A 151 -6.18 43.58 24.94
C THR A 151 -4.93 42.96 24.33
N HIS A 152 -5.09 41.78 23.73
CA HIS A 152 -4.02 41.03 23.08
C HIS A 152 -4.41 40.68 21.65
N HIS A 153 -3.43 40.62 20.74
CA HIS A 153 -3.70 40.28 19.33
C HIS A 153 -4.10 38.81 19.19
N GLU A 154 -3.46 37.95 19.97
CA GLU A 154 -3.86 36.56 20.21
C GLU A 154 -3.66 36.25 21.70
N LEU A 155 -4.56 35.44 22.25
CA LEU A 155 -4.51 34.97 23.63
C LEU A 155 -4.88 33.49 23.65
N GLY A 156 -3.98 32.67 24.20
CA GLY A 156 -4.26 31.26 24.46
C GLY A 156 -5.07 31.06 25.73
N ASP A 157 -5.47 29.82 25.95
CA ASP A 157 -6.11 29.42 27.20
C ASP A 157 -5.15 29.56 28.39
N MET A 158 -5.71 29.68 29.59
CA MET A 158 -4.92 29.66 30.82
C MET A 158 -4.32 28.27 31.02
N GLY A 159 -2.99 28.16 30.97
CA GLY A 159 -2.28 26.91 31.23
C GLY A 159 -2.21 26.56 32.71
N ASP A 160 -1.86 25.32 33.02
CA ASP A 160 -1.88 24.78 34.39
C ASP A 160 -0.83 25.44 35.32
N ALA A 161 0.19 26.06 34.73
CA ALA A 161 1.15 26.90 35.45
C ALA A 161 0.58 28.27 35.87
N GLY A 162 -0.68 28.58 35.55
CA GLY A 162 -1.32 29.88 35.83
C GLY A 162 -0.84 31.00 34.90
N LEU A 163 -0.29 30.63 33.74
CA LEU A 163 0.16 31.56 32.70
C LEU A 163 -0.51 31.23 31.37
N ALA A 164 -0.91 32.25 30.64
CA ALA A 164 -1.44 32.12 29.30
C ALA A 164 -0.48 32.69 28.27
N ARG A 165 -0.31 31.98 27.15
CA ARG A 165 0.48 32.47 26.01
C ARG A 165 -0.24 33.64 25.36
N ALA A 166 0.42 34.79 25.23
CA ALA A 166 -0.14 35.96 24.57
C ALA A 166 0.81 36.49 23.50
N MET A 167 0.24 37.02 22.42
CA MET A 167 1.00 37.61 21.33
C MET A 167 0.77 39.11 21.22
N ARG A 168 1.86 39.84 21.02
CA ARG A 168 1.86 41.25 20.62
C ARG A 168 2.42 41.40 19.21
N TRP A 169 1.68 42.10 18.36
CA TRP A 169 2.20 42.53 17.06
C TRP A 169 3.12 43.74 17.24
N ASN A 170 4.36 43.63 16.78
CA ASN A 170 5.31 44.73 16.72
C ASN A 170 5.29 45.35 15.31
N ILE A 171 4.57 46.47 15.18
CA ILE A 171 4.37 47.17 13.91
C ILE A 171 5.71 47.61 13.30
N THR A 172 6.64 48.10 14.12
CA THR A 172 7.92 48.65 13.65
C THR A 172 8.82 47.60 13.01
N ARG A 173 8.78 46.36 13.51
CA ARG A 173 9.58 45.24 12.96
C ARG A 173 8.78 44.30 12.07
N SER A 174 7.48 44.55 11.90
CA SER A 174 6.54 43.60 11.27
C SER A 174 6.67 42.18 11.84
N ALA A 175 6.91 42.09 13.15
CA ALA A 175 7.24 40.85 13.84
C ALA A 175 6.20 40.52 14.91
N ARG A 176 5.98 39.22 15.13
CA ARG A 176 5.13 38.71 16.21
C ARG A 176 6.03 38.35 17.37
N HIS A 177 5.76 38.95 18.53
CA HIS A 177 6.44 38.57 19.76
C HIS A 177 5.48 37.87 20.71
N VAL A 178 5.95 36.76 21.25
CA VAL A 178 5.22 35.90 22.17
C VAL A 178 5.77 36.11 23.58
N GLY A 179 4.86 36.25 24.53
CA GLY A 179 5.17 36.26 25.96
C GLY A 179 4.05 35.56 26.74
N PHE A 180 4.03 35.76 28.05
CA PHE A 180 3.07 35.12 28.93
C PHE A 180 2.43 36.11 29.88
N VAL A 181 1.12 35.95 30.06
CA VAL A 181 0.29 36.82 30.89
C VAL A 181 -0.35 36.05 32.03
N ASP A 182 -0.66 36.77 33.11
CA ASP A 182 -1.46 36.25 34.21
C ASP A 182 -2.97 36.26 33.89
N ARG A 183 -3.78 35.98 34.91
CA ARG A 183 -5.25 35.92 34.83
C ARG A 183 -5.93 37.27 34.56
N ASP A 184 -5.25 38.37 34.84
CA ASP A 184 -5.74 39.72 34.55
C ASP A 184 -5.29 40.16 33.15
N GLY A 185 -4.49 39.33 32.48
CA GLY A 185 -3.93 39.60 31.16
C GLY A 185 -2.70 40.49 31.21
N GLU A 186 -2.09 40.69 32.38
CA GLU A 186 -0.85 41.47 32.54
C GLU A 186 0.39 40.59 32.29
N TRP A 187 1.45 41.19 31.73
CA TRP A 187 2.66 40.46 31.34
C TRP A 187 3.44 40.00 32.57
N VAL A 188 3.63 38.68 32.69
CA VAL A 188 4.57 38.06 33.63
C VAL A 188 5.91 37.82 32.95
N ILE A 189 5.87 37.37 31.69
CA ILE A 189 7.01 37.25 30.80
C ILE A 189 6.75 38.16 29.61
N ASN A 190 7.59 39.18 29.45
CA ASN A 190 7.43 40.13 28.35
C ASN A 190 7.49 39.44 26.99
N PRO A 191 6.77 39.96 25.98
CA PRO A 191 6.77 39.40 24.64
C PRO A 191 8.09 39.74 23.94
N ASP A 192 9.12 38.95 24.22
CA ASP A 192 10.47 39.08 23.66
C ASP A 192 10.87 37.86 22.81
N PHE A 193 10.06 36.79 22.84
CA PHE A 193 10.32 35.57 22.09
C PHE A 193 9.72 35.65 20.69
N GLY A 194 10.44 35.12 19.70
CA GLY A 194 9.87 34.93 18.36
C GLY A 194 8.86 33.78 18.35
N LEU A 195 9.06 32.78 19.20
CA LEU A 195 8.11 31.71 19.46
C LEU A 195 8.30 31.14 20.87
N ALA A 196 7.21 30.82 21.55
CA ALA A 196 7.21 30.04 22.78
C ALA A 196 5.98 29.12 22.82
N MET A 197 6.17 27.89 23.30
CA MET A 197 5.09 26.92 23.52
C MET A 197 4.32 27.25 24.80
N PRO A 198 3.02 26.90 24.92
CA PRO A 198 2.28 27.12 26.16
C PRO A 198 2.92 26.36 27.33
N PHE A 199 2.82 26.91 28.55
CA PHE A 199 3.24 26.18 29.74
C PHE A 199 2.24 25.07 30.05
N GLY A 200 2.75 23.83 30.13
CA GLY A 200 2.06 22.70 30.73
C GLY A 200 2.18 22.69 32.26
N PRO A 201 1.80 21.57 32.92
CA PRO A 201 1.82 21.45 34.38
C PRO A 201 3.23 21.55 34.99
N HIS A 202 4.27 21.27 34.20
CA HIS A 202 5.66 21.16 34.66
C HIS A 202 6.41 22.48 34.80
N LYS A 203 5.76 23.63 34.53
CA LYS A 203 6.34 24.99 34.71
C LYS A 203 7.63 25.26 33.91
N VAL A 204 7.89 24.46 32.88
CA VAL A 204 8.97 24.62 31.90
C VAL A 204 8.35 24.54 30.50
N THR A 205 8.85 25.34 29.56
CA THR A 205 8.38 25.33 28.17
C THR A 205 9.49 25.64 27.17
N ALA A 206 9.31 25.21 25.93
CA ALA A 206 10.22 25.51 24.83
C ALA A 206 10.02 26.94 24.32
N ALA A 207 11.12 27.66 24.11
CA ALA A 207 11.09 29.01 23.55
C ALA A 207 12.33 29.30 22.68
N ARG A 208 12.18 30.24 21.75
CA ARG A 208 13.29 30.83 21.00
C ARG A 208 13.11 32.32 20.80
N LYS A 209 14.22 33.07 20.83
CA LYS A 209 14.22 34.49 20.49
C LYS A 209 14.04 34.69 18.99
N GLU A 210 13.58 35.86 18.60
CA GLU A 210 13.33 36.19 17.18
C GLU A 210 14.59 36.05 16.30
N GLN A 211 15.75 36.42 16.84
CA GLN A 211 17.03 36.37 16.12
C GLN A 211 17.64 34.96 16.07
N ASP A 212 17.12 34.04 16.89
CA ASP A 212 17.65 32.70 17.04
C ASP A 212 16.85 31.70 16.20
N LYS A 213 17.58 30.76 15.58
CA LYS A 213 17.00 29.61 14.90
C LYS A 213 16.81 28.41 15.83
N LEU A 214 17.42 28.45 17.00
CA LEU A 214 17.45 27.35 17.96
C LEU A 214 16.49 27.60 19.11
N TYR A 215 15.96 26.51 19.65
CA TYR A 215 15.09 26.45 20.81
C TYR A 215 15.90 26.07 22.04
N GLY A 216 15.52 26.69 23.15
CA GLY A 216 15.92 26.31 24.50
C GLY A 216 14.67 26.13 25.38
N LEU A 217 14.88 25.94 26.67
CA LEU A 217 13.81 25.78 27.65
C LEU A 217 13.80 26.95 28.62
N ILE A 218 12.63 27.50 28.93
CA ILE A 218 12.45 28.57 29.92
C ILE A 218 11.53 28.14 31.06
N ASP A 219 11.76 28.69 32.24
CA ASP A 219 10.88 28.56 33.41
C ASP A 219 9.74 29.59 33.39
N THR A 220 8.82 29.49 34.35
CA THR A 220 7.70 30.46 34.55
C THR A 220 8.11 31.91 34.83
N ARG A 221 9.41 32.19 35.04
CA ARG A 221 9.96 33.55 35.18
C ARG A 221 10.63 34.03 33.90
N GLY A 222 10.69 33.20 32.86
CA GLY A 222 11.37 33.47 31.60
C GLY A 222 12.88 33.26 31.64
N GLN A 223 13.41 32.58 32.67
CA GLN A 223 14.83 32.24 32.78
C GLN A 223 15.13 30.94 32.02
N TRP A 224 16.28 30.87 31.35
CA TRP A 224 16.70 29.67 30.63
C TRP A 224 17.04 28.53 31.60
N VAL A 225 16.31 27.42 31.47
CA VAL A 225 16.64 26.10 32.04
C VAL A 225 17.63 25.39 31.13
N LEU A 226 17.46 25.53 29.81
CA LEU A 226 18.36 25.07 28.77
C LEU A 226 18.58 26.20 27.77
N GLU A 227 19.83 26.61 27.57
CA GLU A 227 20.17 27.62 26.56
C GLU A 227 19.85 27.11 25.13
N PRO A 228 19.47 27.99 24.18
CA PRO A 228 19.08 27.57 22.83
C PRO A 228 20.13 26.71 22.11
N CYS A 229 19.81 25.43 21.88
CA CYS A 229 20.73 24.47 21.27
C CYS A 229 20.08 23.50 20.27
N HIS A 230 18.76 23.35 20.28
CA HIS A 230 18.03 22.41 19.41
C HIS A 230 17.33 23.12 18.25
N GLY A 231 17.22 22.48 17.08
CA GLY A 231 16.54 23.05 15.93
C GLY A 231 15.02 23.16 16.08
N ALA A 232 14.42 22.33 16.94
CA ALA A 232 13.03 22.41 17.38
C ALA A 232 12.86 21.69 18.72
N ILE A 233 11.94 22.17 19.57
CA ILE A 233 11.47 21.48 20.77
C ILE A 233 9.96 21.72 20.85
N GLU A 234 9.19 20.64 20.97
CA GLU A 234 7.73 20.69 21.09
C GLU A 234 7.28 20.95 22.54
N ALA A 235 5.97 21.07 22.77
CA ALA A 235 5.43 21.18 24.12
C ALA A 235 5.68 19.91 24.95
N PHE A 236 5.85 20.07 26.25
CA PHE A 236 5.97 18.94 27.17
C PHE A 236 4.62 18.21 27.32
N ASP A 237 4.67 16.89 27.31
CA ASP A 237 3.57 16.03 27.70
C ASP A 237 3.35 16.01 29.23
N ASP A 238 2.28 15.35 29.67
CA ASP A 238 1.90 15.26 31.09
C ASP A 238 2.94 14.51 31.93
N ASP A 239 3.80 13.70 31.31
CA ASP A 239 4.89 12.98 31.97
C ASP A 239 6.19 13.81 32.07
N GLY A 240 6.24 14.99 31.43
CA GLY A 240 7.37 15.91 31.49
C GLY A 240 8.43 15.67 30.42
N TYR A 241 8.02 15.17 29.25
CA TYR A 241 8.88 14.91 28.11
C TYR A 241 8.48 15.75 26.91
N ALA A 242 9.46 16.21 26.14
CA ALA A 242 9.24 16.94 24.90
C ALA A 242 10.04 16.28 23.77
N SER A 243 9.45 16.19 22.58
CA SER A 243 10.23 15.82 21.41
C SER A 243 11.09 16.99 20.95
N PHE A 244 12.27 16.67 20.42
CA PHE A 244 13.18 17.66 19.89
C PHE A 244 13.84 17.18 18.59
N ARG A 245 14.31 18.14 17.80
CA ARG A 245 15.11 17.90 16.61
C ARG A 245 16.44 18.61 16.73
N ASP A 246 17.53 17.91 16.42
CA ASP A 246 18.85 18.51 16.40
C ASP A 246 18.99 19.59 15.30
N ALA A 247 19.74 20.65 15.58
CA ALA A 247 20.01 21.77 14.68
C ALA A 247 20.71 21.33 13.38
N SER A 248 21.49 20.25 13.44
CA SER A 248 22.27 19.72 12.32
C SER A 248 21.48 18.77 11.40
N SER A 249 20.31 18.30 11.86
CA SER A 249 19.55 17.22 11.23
C SER A 249 18.78 17.73 10.02
N ARG A 250 19.20 17.31 8.82
CA ARG A 250 18.45 17.52 7.56
C ARG A 250 17.32 16.50 7.35
N ASP A 251 17.32 15.42 8.13
CA ASP A 251 16.51 14.23 7.86
C ASP A 251 15.30 14.08 8.80
N HIS A 252 14.78 15.19 9.35
CA HIS A 252 13.62 15.19 10.25
C HIS A 252 13.71 14.17 11.41
N LYS A 253 14.91 13.98 11.97
CA LYS A 253 15.11 13.06 13.11
C LYS A 253 14.59 13.68 14.40
N TYR A 254 13.73 12.97 15.12
CA TYR A 254 13.22 13.40 16.42
C TYR A 254 13.70 12.47 17.53
N GLY A 255 14.00 13.06 18.69
CA GLY A 255 14.30 12.38 19.95
C GLY A 255 13.47 12.97 21.07
N PHE A 256 13.66 12.50 22.30
CA PHE A 256 12.94 13.01 23.48
C PHE A 256 13.90 13.52 24.55
N LEU A 257 13.54 14.66 25.15
CA LEU A 257 14.25 15.27 26.27
C LEU A 257 13.35 15.38 27.51
N GLY A 258 13.97 15.44 28.68
CA GLY A 258 13.30 15.69 29.96
C GLY A 258 13.27 17.17 30.35
N LEU A 259 12.62 17.48 31.48
CA LEU A 259 12.42 18.85 31.98
C LEU A 259 13.71 19.65 32.23
N GLN A 260 14.86 19.00 32.43
CA GLN A 260 16.15 19.66 32.62
C GLN A 260 16.98 19.74 31.31
N GLY A 261 16.39 19.38 30.17
CA GLY A 261 17.07 19.39 28.86
C GLY A 261 17.98 18.18 28.60
N GLN A 262 17.93 17.15 29.45
CA GLN A 262 18.66 15.89 29.24
C GLN A 262 18.02 15.09 28.09
N VAL A 263 18.84 14.59 27.17
CA VAL A 263 18.39 13.68 26.10
C VAL A 263 18.14 12.30 26.70
N LEU A 264 16.92 11.79 26.55
CA LEU A 264 16.50 10.47 27.07
C LEU A 264 16.34 9.46 25.94
N ILE A 265 15.89 9.91 24.77
CA ILE A 265 15.84 9.10 23.54
C ILE A 265 16.59 9.86 22.46
N GLU A 266 17.63 9.24 21.92
CA GLU A 266 18.46 9.82 20.86
C GLU A 266 17.66 10.00 19.56
N PRO A 267 17.87 11.08 18.78
CA PRO A 267 17.10 11.36 17.59
C PRO A 267 17.15 10.26 16.52
N GLN A 268 15.98 9.71 16.17
CA GLN A 268 15.83 8.70 15.10
C GLN A 268 15.05 9.25 13.91
N VAL A 269 15.29 8.69 12.72
CA VAL A 269 14.50 8.98 11.51
C VAL A 269 13.09 8.43 11.69
N ASN A 270 12.06 9.18 11.31
CA ASN A 270 10.64 8.78 11.43
C ASN A 270 10.21 8.46 12.89
N MET A 271 10.88 9.03 13.89
CA MET A 271 10.38 9.04 15.26
C MET A 271 9.20 10.02 15.34
N GLU A 272 8.12 9.57 15.97
CA GLU A 272 6.95 10.41 16.19
C GLU A 272 7.22 11.47 17.27
N GLN A 273 6.56 12.63 17.16
CA GLN A 273 6.80 13.78 18.03
C GLN A 273 6.08 13.68 19.38
N HIS A 274 5.07 12.81 19.48
CA HIS A 274 4.26 12.63 20.68
C HIS A 274 4.43 11.22 21.21
N ARG A 275 4.41 11.10 22.53
CA ARG A 275 4.38 9.81 23.21
C ARG A 275 2.94 9.42 23.51
N VAL A 276 2.67 8.14 23.45
CA VAL A 276 1.36 7.57 23.76
C VAL A 276 1.52 6.54 24.85
N CYS A 277 0.75 6.66 25.94
CA CYS A 277 0.87 5.82 27.14
C CYS A 277 2.29 5.73 27.70
N GLY A 278 3.06 6.82 27.60
CA GLY A 278 4.44 6.85 28.06
C GLY A 278 5.42 6.09 27.15
N LEU A 279 5.05 5.72 25.93
CA LEU A 279 5.94 5.12 24.94
C LEU A 279 6.18 6.06 23.76
N ALA A 280 7.42 6.08 23.27
CA ALA A 280 7.78 6.72 22.01
C ALA A 280 7.71 5.70 20.86
N ARG A 281 7.28 6.15 19.68
CA ARG A 281 6.97 5.29 18.54
C ARG A 281 7.78 5.69 17.30
N GLN A 282 8.26 4.68 16.58
CA GLN A 282 8.96 4.82 15.30
C GLN A 282 8.47 3.71 14.36
N GLY A 283 7.48 4.01 13.52
CA GLY A 283 6.79 2.98 12.73
C GLY A 283 6.21 1.91 13.66
N CYS A 284 6.59 0.64 13.45
CA CYS A 284 6.16 -0.49 14.27
C CYS A 284 7.09 -0.80 15.46
N SER A 285 8.03 0.09 15.79
CA SER A 285 8.94 -0.04 16.93
C SER A 285 8.60 0.94 18.05
N PHE A 286 8.72 0.48 19.30
CA PHE A 286 8.34 1.25 20.48
C PHE A 286 9.50 1.35 21.48
N TRP A 287 9.52 2.45 22.23
CA TRP A 287 10.54 2.78 23.21
C TRP A 287 9.92 3.25 24.52
N LYS A 288 10.46 2.76 25.64
CA LYS A 288 10.14 3.26 26.97
C LYS A 288 10.76 4.64 27.20
N ALA A 289 10.23 5.33 28.20
CA ALA A 289 10.67 6.66 28.63
C ALA A 289 12.16 6.75 29.01
N ASP A 290 12.75 5.62 29.41
CA ASP A 290 14.16 5.49 29.81
C ASP A 290 15.11 5.21 28.63
N GLY A 291 14.58 5.17 27.41
CA GLY A 291 15.35 4.83 26.21
C GLY A 291 15.48 3.33 25.94
N THR A 292 14.77 2.47 26.66
CA THR A 292 14.74 1.02 26.37
C THR A 292 13.83 0.72 25.18
N ARG A 293 14.34 0.04 24.15
CA ARG A 293 13.51 -0.45 23.03
C ARG A 293 12.71 -1.68 23.44
N LEU A 294 11.42 -1.72 23.09
CA LEU A 294 10.58 -2.91 23.25
C LEU A 294 10.85 -3.91 22.12
N ASP A 295 10.82 -5.21 22.46
CA ASP A 295 10.86 -6.27 21.46
C ASP A 295 9.52 -6.31 20.72
N THR A 296 9.58 -6.01 19.43
CA THR A 296 8.44 -5.82 18.54
C THR A 296 8.59 -6.65 17.27
N GLN A 297 9.42 -7.70 17.34
CA GLN A 297 9.65 -8.60 16.21
C GLN A 297 8.34 -9.23 15.74
N GLY A 298 8.14 -9.22 14.42
CA GLY A 298 6.96 -9.80 13.79
C GLY A 298 5.75 -8.86 13.70
N ILE A 299 5.75 -7.66 14.29
CA ILE A 299 4.67 -6.68 14.08
C ILE A 299 4.86 -5.98 12.73
N HIS A 300 3.88 -6.11 11.83
CA HIS A 300 3.87 -5.45 10.54
C HIS A 300 3.15 -4.10 10.57
N MET A 301 2.13 -3.98 11.41
CA MET A 301 1.39 -2.74 11.62
C MET A 301 1.05 -2.61 13.10
N ALA A 302 1.12 -1.39 13.63
CA ALA A 302 0.60 -1.07 14.94
C ALA A 302 -0.17 0.24 14.88
N THR A 303 -1.21 0.37 15.68
CA THR A 303 -1.91 1.62 15.97
C THR A 303 -1.25 2.34 17.15
N ASP A 304 -1.76 3.53 17.48
CA ASP A 304 -1.42 4.20 18.74
C ASP A 304 -1.95 3.40 19.95
N PHE A 305 -1.42 3.74 21.12
CA PHE A 305 -1.86 3.12 22.37
C PHE A 305 -3.13 3.78 22.89
N ARG A 306 -4.18 3.00 23.09
CA ARG A 306 -5.41 3.45 23.74
C ARG A 306 -5.14 3.80 25.20
N PRO A 307 -5.33 5.05 25.66
CA PRO A 307 -4.93 5.48 27.01
C PRO A 307 -5.52 4.66 28.16
N LEU A 308 -6.81 4.34 28.08
CA LEU A 308 -7.50 3.57 29.12
C LEU A 308 -7.16 2.08 29.08
N GLY A 309 -7.12 1.49 27.88
CA GLY A 309 -6.80 0.07 27.71
C GLY A 309 -5.32 -0.24 27.84
N ARG A 310 -4.44 0.77 27.72
CA ARG A 310 -2.98 0.65 27.66
C ARG A 310 -2.51 -0.41 26.67
N VAL A 311 -3.22 -0.51 25.56
CA VAL A 311 -2.94 -1.44 24.47
C VAL A 311 -2.96 -0.73 23.12
N ALA A 312 -2.10 -1.15 22.22
CA ALA A 312 -2.17 -0.83 20.79
C ALA A 312 -2.67 -2.05 20.03
N LEU A 313 -3.56 -1.84 19.07
CA LEU A 313 -3.95 -2.89 18.12
C LEU A 313 -2.81 -3.10 17.14
N VAL A 314 -2.37 -4.35 16.97
CA VAL A 314 -1.26 -4.74 16.11
C VAL A 314 -1.68 -5.81 15.11
N ARG A 315 -1.05 -5.77 13.94
CA ARG A 315 -1.07 -6.84 12.95
C ARG A 315 0.29 -7.51 12.90
N MET A 316 0.31 -8.83 13.04
CA MET A 316 1.49 -9.68 12.98
C MET A 316 1.77 -10.10 11.54
N LYS A 317 3.04 -10.29 11.20
CA LYS A 317 3.48 -10.67 9.87
C LYS A 317 3.19 -12.15 9.61
N HIS A 318 2.51 -12.46 8.51
CA HIS A 318 2.44 -13.81 7.97
C HIS A 318 3.81 -14.16 7.35
N LEU A 319 4.62 -14.98 8.03
CA LEU A 319 5.86 -15.53 7.46
C LEU A 319 5.50 -16.73 6.58
N VAL A 320 5.56 -16.59 5.26
CA VAL A 320 5.54 -17.76 4.35
C VAL A 320 6.86 -17.83 3.58
N ALA A 321 7.71 -18.77 4.03
CA ALA A 321 8.37 -19.77 3.20
C ALA A 321 9.21 -20.71 4.11
N GLY A 322 8.75 -21.94 4.33
CA GLY A 322 9.61 -23.04 4.80
C GLY A 322 9.52 -23.50 6.26
N GLN A 323 8.51 -23.10 7.05
CA GLN A 323 8.23 -23.73 8.34
C GLN A 323 6.79 -24.21 8.43
N ASP A 324 6.60 -25.48 8.80
CA ASP A 324 5.33 -26.06 9.23
C ASP A 324 4.85 -25.34 10.51
N TRP A 325 3.78 -24.55 10.40
CA TRP A 325 3.03 -24.07 11.55
C TRP A 325 1.56 -24.45 11.35
N SER A 326 1.19 -25.57 11.97
CA SER A 326 -0.18 -26.09 12.05
C SER A 326 -1.02 -25.39 13.13
N ASP A 327 -0.56 -24.26 13.66
CA ASP A 327 -1.32 -23.40 14.57
C ASP A 327 -1.54 -22.06 13.88
N HIS A 328 -2.77 -21.81 13.43
CA HIS A 328 -3.20 -20.53 12.90
C HIS A 328 -3.17 -19.47 14.01
N GLN A 329 -2.02 -18.86 14.26
CA GLN A 329 -1.94 -17.71 15.14
C GLN A 329 -2.55 -16.52 14.40
N SER A 330 -3.69 -16.03 14.88
CA SER A 330 -4.45 -14.93 14.29
C SER A 330 -3.57 -13.73 13.92
N ASP A 331 -3.82 -13.13 12.75
CA ASP A 331 -3.06 -11.98 12.22
C ASP A 331 -3.11 -10.74 13.11
N TRP A 332 -4.10 -10.65 14.00
CA TRP A 332 -4.33 -9.52 14.89
C TRP A 332 -3.95 -9.81 16.34
N GLY A 333 -3.57 -8.77 17.07
CA GLY A 333 -3.31 -8.84 18.50
C GLY A 333 -3.36 -7.48 19.18
N LEU A 334 -3.16 -7.50 20.51
CA LEU A 334 -3.07 -6.32 21.35
C LEU A 334 -1.67 -6.26 21.99
N LEU A 335 -0.92 -5.21 21.70
CA LEU A 335 0.38 -4.92 22.29
C LEU A 335 0.19 -4.07 23.55
N HIS A 336 0.71 -4.53 24.68
CA HIS A 336 0.72 -3.80 25.95
C HIS A 336 1.93 -2.88 26.08
N THR A 337 1.82 -1.88 26.95
CA THR A 337 2.87 -0.88 27.20
C THR A 337 4.19 -1.47 27.74
N ASP A 338 4.16 -2.70 28.25
CA ASP A 338 5.33 -3.42 28.74
C ASP A 338 6.06 -4.23 27.65
N GLY A 339 5.48 -4.34 26.45
CA GLY A 339 6.00 -5.10 25.31
C GLY A 339 5.31 -6.46 25.09
N ARG A 340 4.39 -6.90 25.96
CA ARG A 340 3.67 -8.16 25.77
C ARG A 340 2.64 -8.03 24.64
N VAL A 341 2.56 -9.02 23.76
CA VAL A 341 1.50 -9.14 22.74
C VAL A 341 0.53 -10.25 23.12
N VAL A 342 -0.76 -9.94 23.13
CA VAL A 342 -1.85 -10.92 23.27
C VAL A 342 -2.45 -11.17 21.89
N SER A 343 -2.48 -12.42 21.42
CA SER A 343 -3.04 -12.78 20.11
C SER A 343 -4.56 -12.81 20.13
N MET A 344 -5.18 -12.42 19.01
CA MET A 344 -6.63 -12.47 18.84
C MET A 344 -7.15 -13.92 18.85
N PRO A 345 -8.25 -14.23 19.57
CA PRO A 345 -8.91 -15.54 19.51
C PRO A 345 -9.49 -15.89 18.12
N GLU A 346 -9.57 -17.19 17.79
CA GLU A 346 -9.98 -17.68 16.46
C GLU A 346 -11.41 -17.31 16.01
N HIS A 347 -12.33 -17.08 16.95
CA HIS A 347 -13.73 -16.76 16.64
C HIS A 347 -13.93 -15.32 16.15
N LEU A 348 -12.98 -14.44 16.48
CA LEU A 348 -12.91 -13.08 15.93
C LEU A 348 -12.21 -13.12 14.57
N ARG A 349 -12.47 -12.12 13.73
CA ARG A 349 -11.90 -12.04 12.39
C ARG A 349 -10.97 -10.85 12.22
N GLU A 350 -11.47 -9.64 12.48
CA GLU A 350 -10.69 -8.41 12.30
C GLU A 350 -11.26 -7.26 13.14
N PRO A 351 -10.45 -6.25 13.47
CA PRO A 351 -10.91 -5.03 14.14
C PRO A 351 -11.90 -4.24 13.27
N LEU A 352 -12.86 -3.57 13.91
CA LEU A 352 -13.84 -2.74 13.23
C LEU A 352 -13.21 -1.48 12.62
N THR A 353 -13.55 -1.19 11.37
CA THR A 353 -13.20 0.05 10.67
C THR A 353 -14.39 1.02 10.57
N ASN A 354 -14.12 2.27 10.17
CA ASN A 354 -15.11 3.31 9.95
C ASN A 354 -15.67 3.30 8.51
N ALA A 355 -16.42 4.34 8.14
CA ALA A 355 -17.03 4.50 6.81
C ALA A 355 -16.01 4.57 5.66
N ASP A 356 -14.81 5.04 5.98
CA ASP A 356 -13.70 5.23 5.06
C ASP A 356 -12.68 4.09 5.25
N ASP A 357 -13.08 2.94 5.81
CA ASP A 357 -12.25 1.75 6.01
C ASP A 357 -10.99 1.91 6.89
N TRP A 358 -10.85 3.05 7.58
CA TRP A 358 -9.85 3.23 8.63
C TRP A 358 -10.26 2.52 9.91
N LEU A 359 -9.29 1.91 10.60
CA LEU A 359 -9.49 1.42 11.97
C LEU A 359 -10.19 2.47 12.83
N LEU A 360 -11.20 2.03 13.60
CA LEU A 360 -12.00 2.96 14.39
C LEU A 360 -11.09 3.77 15.34
N ALA A 361 -11.11 5.08 15.14
CA ALA A 361 -10.26 6.01 15.85
C ALA A 361 -10.38 5.88 17.38
N GLU A 362 -9.27 6.14 18.07
CA GLU A 362 -9.23 6.10 19.53
C GLU A 362 -10.25 7.04 20.15
N ARG A 363 -11.03 6.52 21.10
CA ARG A 363 -11.85 7.33 21.99
C ARG A 363 -11.27 7.23 23.38
N GLY A 364 -10.88 8.37 23.96
CA GLY A 364 -10.21 8.44 25.26
C GLY A 364 -11.04 7.90 26.43
N ASP A 365 -12.33 7.61 26.22
CA ASP A 365 -13.28 7.10 27.19
C ASP A 365 -13.80 5.68 26.88
N THR A 366 -13.27 4.99 25.86
CA THR A 366 -13.66 3.60 25.54
C THR A 366 -12.45 2.67 25.71
N PRO A 367 -12.37 1.88 26.81
CA PRO A 367 -11.24 0.98 27.05
C PRO A 367 -11.27 -0.27 26.16
N TYR A 368 -12.38 -0.52 25.48
CA TYR A 368 -12.62 -1.73 24.71
C TYR A 368 -12.30 -1.56 23.23
N VAL A 369 -11.90 -2.65 22.60
CA VAL A 369 -11.58 -2.71 21.17
C VAL A 369 -12.71 -3.42 20.43
N PRO A 370 -13.37 -2.78 19.45
CA PRO A 370 -14.39 -3.44 18.65
C PRO A 370 -13.77 -4.32 17.57
N PHE A 371 -14.27 -5.55 17.47
CA PHE A 371 -13.94 -6.52 16.44
C PHE A 371 -15.21 -6.98 15.72
N ILE A 372 -15.02 -7.44 14.50
CA ILE A 372 -16.00 -8.18 13.72
C ILE A 372 -15.69 -9.66 13.92
N ASP A 373 -16.71 -10.47 14.20
CA ASP A 373 -16.58 -11.92 14.26
C ASP A 373 -16.76 -12.58 12.88
N ARG A 374 -16.67 -13.91 12.81
CA ARG A 374 -16.82 -14.64 11.53
C ARG A 374 -18.23 -14.58 10.92
N ASN A 375 -19.25 -14.17 11.67
CA ASN A 375 -20.63 -14.03 11.21
C ASN A 375 -20.98 -12.59 10.79
N GLY A 376 -20.08 -11.62 11.03
CA GLY A 376 -20.33 -10.20 10.79
C GLY A 376 -20.97 -9.47 11.98
N ASP A 377 -20.99 -10.11 13.16
CA ASP A 377 -21.42 -9.50 14.42
C ASP A 377 -20.31 -8.63 15.01
N LEU A 378 -20.69 -7.66 15.85
CA LEU A 378 -19.75 -6.79 16.54
C LEU A 378 -19.46 -7.32 17.95
N VAL A 379 -18.20 -7.33 18.34
CA VAL A 379 -17.73 -7.80 19.64
C VAL A 379 -16.79 -6.77 20.24
N TRP A 380 -17.07 -6.32 21.46
CA TRP A 380 -16.17 -5.46 22.22
C TRP A 380 -15.38 -6.31 23.19
N VAL A 381 -14.06 -6.20 23.11
CA VAL A 381 -13.13 -6.92 23.97
C VAL A 381 -12.28 -5.98 24.81
N ASP A 382 -11.84 -6.43 25.97
CA ASP A 382 -10.86 -5.71 26.79
C ASP A 382 -9.41 -5.93 26.32
N SER A 383 -8.45 -5.45 27.12
CA SER A 383 -7.02 -5.55 26.81
C SER A 383 -6.48 -6.99 26.75
N GLU A 384 -7.23 -7.98 27.24
CA GLU A 384 -6.86 -9.40 27.26
C GLU A 384 -7.75 -10.25 26.34
N PHE A 385 -8.52 -9.61 25.44
CA PHE A 385 -9.51 -10.26 24.57
C PHE A 385 -10.71 -10.90 25.30
N TYR A 386 -11.02 -10.51 26.55
CA TYR A 386 -12.28 -10.94 27.17
C TYR A 386 -13.46 -10.20 26.54
N GLU A 387 -14.46 -10.94 26.06
CA GLU A 387 -15.70 -10.37 25.53
C GLU A 387 -16.48 -9.64 26.63
N VAL A 388 -16.74 -8.35 26.41
CA VAL A 388 -17.52 -7.50 27.31
C VAL A 388 -18.95 -7.36 26.81
N ALA A 389 -19.10 -7.22 25.50
CA ALA A 389 -20.39 -7.06 24.85
C ALA A 389 -20.34 -7.60 23.42
N ARG A 390 -21.48 -8.09 22.95
CA ARG A 390 -21.67 -8.58 21.60
C ARG A 390 -22.96 -8.02 21.04
N VAL A 391 -22.95 -7.62 19.78
CA VAL A 391 -24.15 -7.20 19.06
C VAL A 391 -24.35 -8.15 17.90
N HIS A 392 -25.41 -8.95 18.00
CA HIS A 392 -25.89 -9.78 16.92
C HIS A 392 -26.58 -8.90 15.88
N LEU A 393 -26.06 -8.92 14.67
CA LEU A 393 -26.54 -8.11 13.55
C LEU A 393 -27.24 -9.02 12.56
N ALA A 394 -28.57 -8.98 12.54
CA ALA A 394 -29.37 -9.59 11.50
C ALA A 394 -29.90 -8.51 10.53
N THR A 395 -30.35 -8.92 9.35
CA THR A 395 -30.88 -7.97 8.37
C THR A 395 -32.09 -7.24 8.95
N GLY A 396 -31.95 -5.95 9.23
CA GLY A 396 -33.02 -5.10 9.76
C GLY A 396 -33.24 -5.18 11.27
N SER A 397 -32.36 -5.83 12.02
CA SER A 397 -32.42 -5.85 13.49
C SER A 397 -31.05 -6.06 14.12
N ALA A 398 -30.77 -5.35 15.21
CA ALA A 398 -29.59 -5.55 16.03
C ALA A 398 -29.98 -5.85 17.48
N GLN A 399 -29.29 -6.81 18.10
CA GLN A 399 -29.52 -7.18 19.50
C GLN A 399 -28.20 -7.21 20.25
N MET A 400 -28.12 -6.47 21.35
CA MET A 400 -26.93 -6.47 22.20
C MET A 400 -27.09 -7.45 23.35
N HIS A 401 -26.06 -8.27 23.53
CA HIS A 401 -25.92 -9.24 24.60
C HIS A 401 -24.66 -8.96 25.41
N THR A 402 -24.79 -9.11 26.72
CA THR A 402 -23.66 -9.08 27.66
C THR A 402 -23.67 -10.34 28.50
N ALA A 403 -22.75 -10.45 29.46
CA ALA A 403 -22.75 -11.56 30.43
C ALA A 403 -24.09 -11.71 31.19
N ALA A 404 -24.92 -10.66 31.24
CA ALA A 404 -26.24 -10.67 31.88
C ALA A 404 -27.38 -11.16 30.97
N GLY A 405 -27.13 -11.42 29.68
CA GLY A 405 -28.13 -11.80 28.68
C GLY A 405 -28.40 -10.69 27.65
N GLU A 406 -29.55 -10.74 26.98
CA GLU A 406 -30.00 -9.68 26.07
C GLU A 406 -30.36 -8.42 26.87
N VAL A 407 -29.80 -7.27 26.48
CA VAL A 407 -29.96 -6.00 27.19
C VAL A 407 -30.51 -4.88 26.32
N TRP A 408 -30.41 -5.00 24.99
CA TRP A 408 -30.88 -3.97 24.05
C TRP A 408 -31.32 -4.59 22.72
N SER A 409 -32.30 -3.98 22.09
CA SER A 409 -32.68 -4.23 20.69
C SER A 409 -32.89 -2.92 19.93
N SER A 410 -32.44 -2.90 18.68
CA SER A 410 -32.55 -1.74 17.81
C SER A 410 -33.94 -1.62 17.19
N THR A 411 -34.37 -0.37 16.98
CA THR A 411 -35.47 -0.03 16.06
C THR A 411 -34.98 0.40 14.67
N ASP A 412 -33.66 0.56 14.48
CA ASP A 412 -33.07 0.94 13.21
C ASP A 412 -32.96 -0.27 12.26
N THR A 413 -33.82 -0.27 11.25
CA THR A 413 -33.88 -1.31 10.22
C THR A 413 -32.74 -1.21 9.20
N ALA A 414 -31.88 -0.19 9.26
CA ALA A 414 -30.71 -0.07 8.39
C ALA A 414 -29.50 -0.88 8.87
N LEU A 415 -29.53 -1.39 10.12
CA LEU A 415 -28.46 -2.21 10.67
C LEU A 415 -28.50 -3.64 10.08
N GLY A 416 -27.32 -4.23 9.95
CA GLY A 416 -27.12 -5.59 9.44
C GLY A 416 -25.65 -6.01 9.55
N PRO A 417 -25.30 -7.25 9.19
CA PRO A 417 -23.94 -7.78 9.31
C PRO A 417 -22.91 -6.86 8.65
N VAL A 418 -21.83 -6.57 9.36
CA VAL A 418 -20.74 -5.73 8.84
C VAL A 418 -19.80 -6.60 8.00
N GLN A 419 -19.55 -6.20 6.77
CA GLN A 419 -18.56 -6.88 5.91
C GLN A 419 -17.15 -6.59 6.43
N PRO A 420 -16.23 -7.57 6.44
CA PRO A 420 -14.82 -7.32 6.75
C PRO A 420 -14.11 -6.63 5.58
N PHE A 421 -13.08 -5.85 5.90
CA PHE A 421 -12.26 -5.08 4.99
C PHE A 421 -10.87 -5.67 4.77
N PHE A 422 -10.17 -6.08 5.84
CA PHE A 422 -8.79 -6.59 5.72
C PHE A 422 -8.78 -8.01 5.15
N ASP A 423 -9.76 -8.83 5.56
CA ASP A 423 -9.99 -10.17 5.05
C ASP A 423 -11.41 -10.29 4.46
N PRO A 424 -11.68 -9.70 3.27
CA PRO A 424 -13.00 -9.76 2.66
C PRO A 424 -13.33 -11.21 2.24
N PRO A 425 -14.58 -11.70 2.46
CA PRO A 425 -14.93 -13.04 2.01
C PRO A 425 -14.91 -13.10 0.48
N THR A 426 -14.63 -14.28 -0.10
CA THR A 426 -14.50 -14.45 -1.57
C THR A 426 -15.66 -13.84 -2.38
N PRO A 427 -16.95 -13.98 -1.99
CA PRO A 427 -18.05 -13.36 -2.73
C PRO A 427 -18.02 -11.83 -2.79
N ALA A 428 -17.32 -11.16 -1.85
CA ALA A 428 -17.20 -9.70 -1.84
C ALA A 428 -16.21 -9.18 -2.89
N VAL A 429 -15.25 -10.00 -3.30
CA VAL A 429 -14.22 -9.63 -4.29
C VAL A 429 -14.56 -10.12 -5.70
N LEU A 430 -15.46 -11.09 -5.83
CA LEU A 430 -15.97 -11.58 -7.12
C LEU A 430 -16.87 -10.54 -7.80
N GLN A 431 -16.78 -10.45 -9.13
CA GLN A 431 -17.63 -9.59 -9.96
C GLN A 431 -18.53 -10.44 -10.84
N ASP A 432 -19.85 -10.20 -10.73
CA ASP A 432 -20.89 -10.91 -11.48
C ASP A 432 -20.84 -12.46 -11.36
N LEU A 433 -20.09 -12.98 -10.37
CA LEU A 433 -19.98 -14.39 -10.04
C LEU A 433 -20.46 -14.63 -8.62
N LYS A 434 -21.28 -15.67 -8.44
CA LYS A 434 -21.74 -16.10 -7.13
C LYS A 434 -20.61 -16.74 -6.30
N ASP A 435 -19.80 -17.56 -6.96
CA ASP A 435 -18.68 -18.30 -6.40
C ASP A 435 -17.72 -18.71 -7.54
N THR A 436 -16.57 -19.29 -7.19
CA THR A 436 -15.53 -19.70 -8.16
C THR A 436 -16.00 -20.79 -9.13
N ASN A 437 -16.99 -21.62 -8.77
CA ASN A 437 -17.49 -22.67 -9.68
C ASN A 437 -18.29 -22.09 -10.85
N ALA A 438 -18.79 -20.85 -10.72
CA ALA A 438 -19.48 -20.16 -11.80
C ALA A 438 -18.53 -19.72 -12.95
N VAL A 439 -17.21 -19.88 -12.80
CA VAL A 439 -16.23 -19.59 -13.87
C VAL A 439 -16.47 -20.43 -15.12
N TRP A 440 -16.86 -21.71 -14.97
CA TRP A 440 -17.08 -22.61 -16.11
C TRP A 440 -18.33 -22.23 -16.92
N PRO A 441 -19.53 -22.07 -16.33
CA PRO A 441 -20.69 -21.56 -17.05
C PRO A 441 -20.43 -20.22 -17.76
N LEU A 442 -19.68 -19.31 -17.13
CA LEU A 442 -19.30 -18.04 -17.76
C LEU A 442 -18.39 -18.26 -18.97
N LEU A 443 -17.37 -19.12 -18.85
CA LEU A 443 -16.48 -19.46 -19.97
C LEU A 443 -17.26 -20.04 -21.16
N GLU A 444 -18.22 -20.95 -20.92
CA GLU A 444 -19.09 -21.47 -21.97
C GLU A 444 -19.91 -20.36 -22.63
N GLN A 445 -20.45 -19.41 -21.87
CA GLN A 445 -21.15 -18.25 -22.44
C GLN A 445 -20.23 -17.41 -23.33
N LEU A 446 -19.03 -17.07 -22.84
CA LEU A 446 -18.07 -16.25 -23.60
C LEU A 446 -17.57 -16.98 -24.86
N ARG A 447 -17.42 -18.30 -24.81
CA ARG A 447 -17.11 -19.13 -25.99
C ARG A 447 -18.11 -18.91 -27.12
N HIS A 448 -19.41 -18.96 -26.82
CA HIS A 448 -20.45 -18.76 -27.83
C HIS A 448 -20.43 -17.32 -28.39
N GLU A 449 -20.19 -16.33 -27.54
CA GLU A 449 -20.09 -14.92 -27.95
C GLU A 449 -18.91 -14.69 -28.91
N VAL A 450 -17.72 -15.18 -28.57
CA VAL A 450 -16.51 -15.07 -29.42
C VAL A 450 -16.70 -15.80 -30.75
N GLU A 451 -17.27 -17.01 -30.72
CA GLU A 451 -17.58 -17.76 -31.94
C GLU A 451 -18.56 -16.98 -32.84
N GLU A 452 -19.63 -16.41 -32.27
CA GLU A 452 -20.57 -15.60 -33.04
C GLU A 452 -19.91 -14.37 -33.68
N ARG A 453 -19.09 -13.64 -32.93
CA ARG A 453 -18.34 -12.47 -33.44
C ARG A 453 -17.40 -12.88 -34.58
N LEU A 454 -16.69 -13.98 -34.44
CA LEU A 454 -15.78 -14.49 -35.45
C LEU A 454 -16.52 -14.83 -36.76
N HIS A 455 -17.70 -15.46 -36.66
CA HIS A 455 -18.58 -15.73 -37.80
C HIS A 455 -19.13 -14.45 -38.44
N GLN A 456 -19.47 -13.44 -37.64
CA GLN A 456 -19.90 -12.14 -38.17
C GLN A 456 -18.78 -11.44 -38.96
N VAL A 457 -17.53 -11.52 -38.48
CA VAL A 457 -16.35 -11.02 -39.20
C VAL A 457 -16.21 -11.71 -40.55
N ALA A 458 -16.29 -13.06 -40.57
CA ALA A 458 -16.19 -13.85 -41.80
C ALA A 458 -17.29 -13.52 -42.83
N GLN A 459 -18.47 -13.11 -42.36
CA GLN A 459 -19.59 -12.67 -43.20
C GLN A 459 -19.49 -11.22 -43.69
N GLY A 460 -18.41 -10.50 -43.37
CA GLY A 460 -18.26 -9.09 -43.74
C GLY A 460 -19.09 -8.12 -42.91
N ARG A 461 -19.67 -8.55 -41.79
CA ARG A 461 -20.43 -7.65 -40.91
C ARG A 461 -19.50 -6.74 -40.11
N THR A 462 -20.01 -5.59 -39.71
CA THR A 462 -19.31 -4.65 -38.83
C THR A 462 -19.54 -5.05 -37.38
N LEU A 463 -18.46 -5.18 -36.60
CA LEU A 463 -18.54 -5.34 -35.15
C LEU A 463 -18.50 -3.97 -34.47
N GLU A 464 -19.38 -3.76 -33.50
CA GLU A 464 -19.34 -2.60 -32.60
C GLU A 464 -18.70 -2.99 -31.27
N ARG A 465 -18.07 -2.02 -30.58
CA ARG A 465 -17.51 -2.23 -29.24
C ARG A 465 -18.68 -2.45 -28.28
N SER A 466 -18.78 -3.65 -27.69
CA SER A 466 -19.82 -3.94 -26.70
C SER A 466 -19.35 -3.61 -25.28
N ALA A 467 -20.28 -3.59 -24.33
CA ALA A 467 -19.95 -3.53 -22.89
C ALA A 467 -19.13 -4.74 -22.38
N SER A 468 -18.95 -5.79 -23.20
CA SER A 468 -18.02 -6.91 -22.95
C SER A 468 -16.55 -6.58 -23.21
N ASN A 469 -16.28 -5.47 -23.88
CA ASN A 469 -14.94 -5.02 -24.21
C ASN A 469 -14.61 -3.85 -23.27
N THR A 470 -14.40 -4.14 -21.99
CA THR A 470 -14.07 -3.12 -20.98
C THR A 470 -12.63 -2.63 -21.15
N ALA A 471 -12.44 -1.34 -20.88
CA ALA A 471 -11.18 -0.61 -20.95
C ALA A 471 -10.16 -1.19 -19.97
N VAL A 472 -9.21 -1.95 -20.48
CA VAL A 472 -7.83 -1.70 -20.07
C VAL A 472 -7.48 -0.40 -20.79
N ASP A 473 -6.98 0.61 -20.06
CA ASP A 473 -6.71 1.94 -20.59
C ASP A 473 -5.83 1.85 -21.85
N ASP A 474 -6.48 1.97 -23.01
CA ASP A 474 -5.86 1.98 -24.35
C ASP A 474 -5.44 3.43 -24.71
N ASP A 475 -5.09 4.26 -23.71
CA ASP A 475 -4.66 5.65 -23.93
C ASP A 475 -3.22 5.74 -24.48
N ASP A 476 -2.53 4.62 -24.69
CA ASP A 476 -1.21 4.55 -25.36
C ASP A 476 -1.32 4.45 -26.90
N ASP A 477 -2.43 4.93 -27.48
CA ASP A 477 -2.68 4.93 -28.94
C ASP A 477 -1.90 6.05 -29.72
N ASP A 478 -0.71 6.46 -29.24
CA ASP A 478 0.13 7.49 -29.90
C ASP A 478 1.61 7.09 -30.10
N ASP A 479 1.97 5.81 -29.95
CA ASP A 479 3.24 5.31 -30.53
C ASP A 479 3.01 4.88 -32.00
N ASP A 480 2.49 5.84 -32.76
CA ASP A 480 2.76 6.00 -34.20
C ASP A 480 4.25 6.39 -34.30
N TRP A 481 5.14 5.46 -33.93
CA TRP A 481 6.45 5.45 -34.58
C TRP A 481 6.16 5.00 -36.00
N ASP A 482 5.76 6.00 -36.79
CA ASP A 482 6.16 6.11 -38.18
C ASP A 482 7.59 5.59 -38.28
N ASP A 483 7.72 4.31 -38.67
CA ASP A 483 8.88 3.85 -39.42
C ASP A 483 8.82 4.61 -40.77
N GLU A 484 9.02 5.93 -40.72
CA GLU A 484 9.50 6.77 -41.81
C GLU A 484 10.98 6.40 -42.06
N ASP A 485 11.25 5.11 -42.25
CA ASP A 485 12.31 4.70 -43.17
C ASP A 485 11.70 4.84 -44.57
N ASP A 486 11.50 6.10 -44.98
CA ASP A 486 11.33 6.48 -46.38
C ASP A 486 12.66 6.14 -47.06
N ASP A 487 12.83 4.86 -47.41
CA ASP A 487 13.80 4.45 -48.42
C ASP A 487 13.36 5.13 -49.73
N ASP A 488 13.95 6.29 -50.01
CA ASP A 488 13.74 7.14 -51.19
C ASP A 488 14.01 6.43 -52.53
N ASP A 489 14.47 5.17 -52.49
CA ASP A 489 14.79 4.33 -53.65
C ASP A 489 13.71 3.28 -53.99
N ALA A 490 12.62 3.14 -53.21
CA ALA A 490 11.54 2.17 -53.50
C ALA A 490 10.54 2.69 -54.55
N ASP A 491 10.22 1.87 -55.56
CA ASP A 491 9.31 2.21 -56.65
C ASP A 491 7.83 2.26 -56.24
N ASP A 492 6.99 2.99 -56.99
CA ASP A 492 5.58 3.29 -56.64
C ASP A 492 4.73 2.03 -56.39
N ALA A 493 5.11 0.90 -57.00
CA ALA A 493 4.42 -0.38 -56.83
C ALA A 493 4.71 -1.00 -55.45
N GLU A 494 5.96 -0.96 -55.00
CA GLU A 494 6.37 -1.46 -53.68
C GLU A 494 5.78 -0.60 -52.56
N ARG A 495 5.79 0.73 -52.73
CA ARG A 495 5.17 1.69 -51.79
C ARG A 495 3.66 1.46 -51.63
N ASN A 496 2.95 1.15 -52.72
CA ASN A 496 1.52 0.85 -52.68
C ASN A 496 1.23 -0.53 -52.05
N ALA A 497 2.08 -1.52 -52.30
CA ALA A 497 1.99 -2.83 -51.65
C ALA A 497 2.22 -2.72 -50.14
N GLN A 498 3.17 -1.90 -49.69
CA GLN A 498 3.47 -1.65 -48.29
C GLN A 498 2.30 -0.94 -47.57
N ARG A 499 1.72 0.11 -48.18
CA ARG A 499 0.50 0.77 -47.67
C ARG A 499 -0.68 -0.18 -47.53
N THR A 500 -0.86 -1.07 -48.51
CA THR A 500 -1.92 -2.08 -48.47
C THR A 500 -1.69 -3.07 -47.32
N ARG A 501 -0.45 -3.55 -47.11
CA ARG A 501 -0.10 -4.42 -45.98
C ARG A 501 -0.32 -3.74 -44.63
N ALA A 502 0.08 -2.48 -44.49
CA ALA A 502 -0.12 -1.70 -43.27
C ALA A 502 -1.62 -1.56 -42.92
N ALA A 503 -2.46 -1.22 -43.90
CA ALA A 503 -3.91 -1.14 -43.72
C ALA A 503 -4.53 -2.49 -43.32
N GLN A 504 -4.07 -3.60 -43.92
CA GLN A 504 -4.52 -4.94 -43.57
C GLN A 504 -4.08 -5.35 -42.16
N HIS A 505 -2.88 -4.96 -41.74
CA HIS A 505 -2.37 -5.23 -40.41
C HIS A 505 -3.13 -4.43 -39.34
N ALA A 506 -3.42 -3.14 -39.61
CA ALA A 506 -4.25 -2.30 -38.76
C ALA A 506 -5.69 -2.85 -38.61
N GLU A 507 -6.30 -3.31 -39.72
CA GLU A 507 -7.61 -3.97 -39.69
C GLU A 507 -7.57 -5.25 -38.85
N THR A 508 -6.52 -6.06 -39.00
CA THR A 508 -6.33 -7.31 -38.24
C THR A 508 -6.21 -7.03 -36.74
N ARG A 509 -5.38 -6.05 -36.33
CA ARG A 509 -5.26 -5.63 -34.92
C ARG A 509 -6.63 -5.18 -34.38
N ARG A 510 -7.32 -4.29 -35.09
CA ARG A 510 -8.65 -3.80 -34.69
C ARG A 510 -9.67 -4.93 -34.53
N LEU A 511 -9.80 -5.81 -35.52
CA LEU A 511 -10.78 -6.90 -35.48
C LEU A 511 -10.42 -7.96 -34.44
N SER A 512 -9.13 -8.22 -34.21
CA SER A 512 -8.70 -9.13 -33.14
C SER A 512 -9.15 -8.65 -31.76
N ARG A 513 -9.03 -7.34 -31.46
CA ARG A 513 -9.53 -6.70 -30.24
C ARG A 513 -11.06 -6.74 -30.12
N LEU A 514 -11.78 -6.65 -31.24
CA LEU A 514 -13.25 -6.68 -31.25
C LEU A 514 -13.82 -8.10 -31.13
N VAL A 515 -13.13 -9.13 -31.64
CA VAL A 515 -13.59 -10.53 -31.52
C VAL A 515 -13.29 -11.10 -30.14
N ARG A 516 -12.14 -10.74 -29.54
CA ARG A 516 -11.77 -11.07 -28.17
C ARG A 516 -12.82 -10.55 -27.18
N VAL A 517 -13.12 -11.34 -26.16
CA VAL A 517 -13.99 -10.94 -25.04
C VAL A 517 -13.25 -11.14 -23.73
N GLU A 518 -13.34 -10.15 -22.83
CA GLU A 518 -12.66 -10.12 -21.54
C GLU A 518 -13.69 -9.83 -20.44
N ARG A 519 -13.65 -10.61 -19.36
CA ARG A 519 -14.53 -10.41 -18.19
C ARG A 519 -13.70 -10.40 -16.92
N ARG A 520 -13.80 -9.31 -16.16
CA ARG A 520 -13.20 -9.25 -14.83
C ARG A 520 -14.00 -10.16 -13.91
N LEU A 521 -13.33 -11.15 -13.32
CA LEU A 521 -13.90 -12.13 -12.42
C LEU A 521 -13.81 -11.67 -10.96
N ALA A 522 -12.76 -10.95 -10.61
CA ALA A 522 -12.52 -10.48 -9.26
C ALA A 522 -11.72 -9.18 -9.25
N ARG A 523 -11.91 -8.38 -8.19
CA ARG A 523 -11.11 -7.18 -7.94
C ARG A 523 -10.85 -6.98 -6.44
N HIS A 524 -9.58 -6.81 -6.11
CA HIS A 524 -9.14 -6.15 -4.88
C HIS A 524 -8.67 -4.74 -5.21
N TYR A 525 -8.97 -3.76 -4.34
CA TYR A 525 -8.62 -2.36 -4.56
C TYR A 525 -8.34 -1.65 -3.23
N ILE A 526 -7.24 -0.93 -3.18
CA ILE A 526 -6.82 -0.04 -2.10
C ILE A 526 -6.53 1.31 -2.72
N SER A 527 -7.11 2.36 -2.17
CA SER A 527 -6.80 3.73 -2.60
C SER A 527 -5.44 4.18 -2.07
N GLU A 528 -4.87 5.21 -2.68
CA GLU A 528 -3.62 5.87 -2.30
C GLU A 528 -3.58 6.25 -0.82
N GLU A 529 -4.71 6.75 -0.30
CA GLU A 529 -4.83 7.13 1.12
C GLU A 529 -4.60 5.94 2.05
N HIS A 530 -5.02 4.74 1.65
CA HIS A 530 -4.91 3.51 2.44
C HIS A 530 -3.60 2.77 2.20
N ASN A 531 -3.05 2.83 0.97
CA ASN A 531 -1.89 2.04 0.57
C ASN A 531 -0.68 2.27 1.48
N GLY A 532 -0.43 3.53 1.88
CA GLY A 532 0.67 3.84 2.80
C GLY A 532 0.51 3.20 4.18
N PRO A 533 -0.56 3.49 4.93
CA PRO A 533 -0.74 2.93 6.27
C PRO A 533 -1.05 1.43 6.31
N TYR A 534 -1.60 0.86 5.23
CA TYR A 534 -1.95 -0.56 5.10
C TYR A 534 -1.09 -1.29 4.04
N GLU A 535 0.18 -0.91 3.92
CA GLU A 535 1.12 -1.50 2.94
C GLU A 535 1.18 -3.04 2.98
N PHE A 536 0.94 -3.68 4.14
CA PHE A 536 0.87 -5.14 4.24
C PHE A 536 -0.18 -5.78 3.34
N LEU A 537 -1.28 -5.09 3.09
CA LEU A 537 -2.36 -5.61 2.26
C LEU A 537 -1.88 -5.85 0.83
N CYS A 538 -0.84 -5.14 0.38
CA CYS A 538 -0.26 -5.41 -0.93
C CYS A 538 0.26 -6.85 -1.06
N ASP A 539 1.02 -7.32 -0.07
CA ASP A 539 1.58 -8.67 -0.07
C ASP A 539 0.49 -9.74 0.15
N GLU A 540 -0.44 -9.45 1.05
CA GLU A 540 -1.54 -10.36 1.41
C GLU A 540 -2.54 -10.53 0.26
N TRP A 541 -3.00 -9.44 -0.35
CA TRP A 541 -3.95 -9.48 -1.46
C TRP A 541 -3.31 -9.92 -2.78
N SER A 542 -2.01 -9.66 -2.99
CA SER A 542 -1.25 -10.34 -4.04
C SER A 542 -1.31 -11.86 -3.88
N SER A 543 -1.26 -12.34 -2.64
CA SER A 543 -1.30 -13.77 -2.34
C SER A 543 -2.71 -14.36 -2.44
N ALA A 544 -3.72 -13.65 -1.94
CA ALA A 544 -5.12 -14.05 -2.09
C ALA A 544 -5.56 -14.07 -3.56
N SER A 545 -5.20 -13.05 -4.35
CA SER A 545 -5.52 -12.98 -5.78
C SER A 545 -4.87 -14.12 -6.56
N ARG A 546 -3.61 -14.45 -6.25
CA ARG A 546 -2.91 -15.59 -6.85
C ARG A 546 -3.61 -16.92 -6.51
N ALA A 547 -3.98 -17.13 -5.25
CA ALA A 547 -4.68 -18.34 -4.83
C ALA A 547 -6.06 -18.46 -5.48
N LEU A 548 -6.82 -17.36 -5.55
CA LEU A 548 -8.11 -17.31 -6.25
C LEU A 548 -7.98 -17.68 -7.73
N ARG A 549 -6.99 -17.09 -8.41
CA ARG A 549 -6.67 -17.42 -9.79
C ARG A 549 -6.32 -18.90 -9.94
N GLU A 550 -5.41 -19.42 -9.12
CA GLU A 550 -4.98 -20.83 -9.20
C GLU A 550 -6.15 -21.80 -9.01
N GLU A 551 -7.08 -21.49 -8.10
CA GLU A 551 -8.30 -22.28 -7.93
C GLU A 551 -9.21 -22.24 -9.17
N MET A 552 -9.43 -21.05 -9.76
CA MET A 552 -10.19 -20.94 -11.01
C MET A 552 -9.51 -21.69 -12.16
N ARG A 553 -8.19 -21.61 -12.28
CA ARG A 553 -7.40 -22.35 -13.29
C ARG A 553 -7.52 -23.86 -13.07
N ARG A 554 -7.55 -24.32 -11.83
CA ARG A 554 -7.73 -25.73 -11.47
C ARG A 554 -9.12 -26.22 -11.89
N LEU A 555 -10.16 -25.43 -11.66
CA LEU A 555 -11.53 -25.74 -12.09
C LEU A 555 -11.64 -25.83 -13.62
N VAL A 556 -11.07 -24.88 -14.35
CA VAL A 556 -11.05 -24.94 -15.83
C VAL A 556 -10.23 -26.14 -16.33
N SER A 557 -9.09 -26.43 -15.71
CA SER A 557 -8.25 -27.57 -16.09
C SER A 557 -8.89 -28.93 -15.81
N ALA A 558 -9.80 -29.01 -14.85
CA ALA A 558 -10.55 -30.23 -14.58
C ALA A 558 -11.47 -30.61 -15.76
N GLU A 559 -11.98 -29.60 -16.49
CA GLU A 559 -12.87 -29.79 -17.64
C GLU A 559 -12.13 -29.87 -18.98
N LEU A 560 -11.09 -29.04 -19.19
CA LEU A 560 -10.37 -28.92 -20.48
C LEU A 560 -9.00 -29.61 -20.51
N GLY A 561 -8.54 -30.16 -19.39
CA GLY A 561 -7.18 -30.70 -19.26
C GLY A 561 -6.12 -29.63 -18.97
N PRO A 562 -4.82 -29.95 -19.10
CA PRO A 562 -3.74 -29.02 -18.78
C PRO A 562 -3.74 -27.82 -19.73
N ALA A 563 -3.44 -26.64 -19.18
CA ALA A 563 -3.29 -25.43 -19.98
C ALA A 563 -1.98 -25.44 -20.78
N ASP A 564 -2.01 -24.87 -21.98
CA ASP A 564 -0.82 -24.54 -22.74
C ASP A 564 -0.15 -23.29 -22.13
N PRO A 565 1.14 -23.32 -21.77
CA PRO A 565 1.86 -22.17 -21.19
C PRO A 565 2.04 -20.99 -22.15
N MET A 566 1.93 -21.20 -23.46
CA MET A 566 2.13 -20.17 -24.48
C MET A 566 1.06 -20.28 -25.58
N PRO A 567 -0.21 -19.93 -25.28
CA PRO A 567 -1.30 -20.03 -26.24
C PRO A 567 -1.11 -19.08 -27.43
N GLU A 568 -1.48 -19.55 -28.64
CA GLU A 568 -1.43 -18.78 -29.90
C GLU A 568 -2.80 -18.14 -30.22
N TRP A 569 -3.23 -17.22 -29.37
CA TRP A 569 -4.50 -16.51 -29.51
C TRP A 569 -4.30 -15.15 -30.19
N ALA A 570 -5.31 -14.72 -30.96
CA ALA A 570 -5.28 -13.46 -31.68
C ALA A 570 -5.59 -12.28 -30.76
N GLY A 571 -4.96 -11.13 -31.01
CA GLY A 571 -5.22 -9.89 -30.28
C GLY A 571 -4.68 -9.89 -28.86
N LYS A 572 -3.56 -10.57 -28.61
CA LYS A 572 -2.84 -10.55 -27.33
C LYS A 572 -2.38 -9.10 -27.03
N SER A 573 -2.75 -8.55 -25.87
CA SER A 573 -2.26 -7.22 -25.45
C SER A 573 -0.91 -7.31 -24.76
N ASP A 574 -0.19 -6.19 -24.73
CA ASP A 574 1.11 -6.12 -24.05
C ASP A 574 1.00 -6.26 -22.52
N SER A 575 -0.20 -6.08 -21.96
CA SER A 575 -0.49 -6.19 -20.52
C SER A 575 -0.82 -7.62 -20.04
N ILE A 576 -1.10 -8.57 -20.95
CA ILE A 576 -1.59 -9.93 -20.62
C ILE A 576 -0.54 -11.02 -21.00
N PHE A 577 0.74 -10.67 -21.07
CA PHE A 577 1.80 -11.64 -21.42
C PHE A 577 1.91 -12.81 -20.43
N ASP A 578 2.41 -13.95 -20.94
CA ASP A 578 2.81 -15.16 -20.19
C ASP A 578 1.73 -15.86 -19.35
N SER A 579 0.44 -15.68 -19.67
CA SER A 579 -0.63 -16.47 -19.03
C SER A 579 -0.93 -17.76 -19.80
N PRO A 580 -0.98 -18.93 -19.11
CA PRO A 580 -1.38 -20.18 -19.73
C PRO A 580 -2.85 -20.13 -20.18
N GLY A 581 -3.18 -20.89 -21.22
CA GLY A 581 -4.52 -20.94 -21.80
C GLY A 581 -4.98 -22.32 -22.19
N TRP A 582 -6.29 -22.54 -22.25
CA TRP A 582 -6.91 -23.79 -22.65
C TRP A 582 -7.46 -23.69 -24.06
N ALA A 583 -7.12 -24.66 -24.90
CA ALA A 583 -7.68 -24.81 -26.22
C ALA A 583 -9.16 -25.24 -26.12
N ILE A 584 -10.03 -24.56 -26.85
CA ILE A 584 -11.47 -24.86 -26.90
C ILE A 584 -11.88 -25.03 -28.36
N PRO A 585 -12.54 -26.13 -28.73
CA PRO A 585 -12.99 -26.32 -30.11
C PRO A 585 -14.16 -25.39 -30.45
N LEU A 586 -14.18 -24.91 -31.70
CA LEU A 586 -15.30 -24.21 -32.31
C LEU A 586 -16.47 -25.18 -32.54
N SER A 587 -17.70 -24.73 -32.26
CA SER A 587 -18.91 -25.53 -32.47
C SER A 587 -19.37 -25.50 -33.93
N ARG A 588 -19.05 -24.43 -34.66
CA ARG A 588 -19.38 -24.23 -36.09
C ARG A 588 -18.12 -23.93 -36.90
N LEU A 589 -17.99 -24.62 -38.03
CA LEU A 589 -16.89 -24.43 -38.99
C LEU A 589 -16.94 -23.03 -39.63
N LEU A 590 -15.78 -22.40 -39.77
CA LEU A 590 -15.65 -21.12 -40.48
C LEU A 590 -15.75 -21.32 -42.00
N PRO A 591 -16.29 -20.33 -42.74
CA PRO A 591 -16.27 -20.37 -44.20
C PRO A 591 -14.83 -20.49 -44.73
N GLY A 592 -14.59 -21.46 -45.62
CA GLY A 592 -13.26 -21.70 -46.21
C GLY A 592 -12.38 -22.68 -45.43
N ASP A 593 -12.86 -23.24 -44.31
CA ASP A 593 -12.20 -24.34 -43.60
C ASP A 593 -12.30 -25.63 -44.44
N ASP A 594 -11.15 -26.12 -44.91
CA ASP A 594 -11.01 -27.36 -45.68
C ASP A 594 -10.49 -28.54 -44.83
N GLY A 595 -10.35 -28.34 -43.52
CA GLY A 595 -9.80 -29.30 -42.57
C GLY A 595 -8.27 -29.44 -42.63
N SER A 596 -7.57 -28.55 -43.33
CA SER A 596 -6.11 -28.58 -43.42
C SER A 596 -5.40 -28.24 -42.10
N LEU A 597 -6.00 -27.37 -41.26
CA LEU A 597 -5.47 -27.02 -39.93
C LEU A 597 -6.53 -27.21 -38.83
N PRO A 598 -6.22 -27.97 -37.76
CA PRO A 598 -7.05 -28.00 -36.56
C PRO A 598 -7.22 -26.63 -35.89
N GLU A 599 -6.21 -25.75 -35.97
CA GLU A 599 -6.20 -24.42 -35.35
C GLU A 599 -7.25 -23.49 -35.95
N HIS A 600 -7.72 -23.74 -37.19
CA HIS A 600 -8.88 -23.03 -37.78
C HIS A 600 -10.16 -23.23 -36.96
N ARG A 601 -10.21 -24.28 -36.14
CA ARG A 601 -11.36 -24.69 -35.32
C ARG A 601 -11.13 -24.44 -33.83
N GLN A 602 -10.24 -23.52 -33.48
CA GLN A 602 -9.79 -23.35 -32.11
C GLN A 602 -10.00 -21.92 -31.57
N LEU A 603 -10.54 -21.87 -30.36
CA LEU A 603 -10.51 -20.72 -29.46
C LEU A 603 -9.55 -21.01 -28.30
N TRP A 604 -9.21 -19.98 -27.58
CA TRP A 604 -8.41 -20.02 -26.36
C TRP A 604 -9.16 -19.35 -25.23
N ALA A 605 -9.14 -19.97 -24.05
CA ALA A 605 -9.53 -19.30 -22.80
C ALA A 605 -8.32 -19.14 -21.90
N CYS A 606 -8.22 -18.01 -21.21
CA CYS A 606 -7.16 -17.70 -20.26
C CYS A 606 -7.77 -17.10 -18.99
N VAL A 607 -7.27 -17.51 -17.82
CA VAL A 607 -7.52 -16.81 -16.55
C VAL A 607 -6.21 -16.14 -16.15
N CYS A 608 -6.16 -14.82 -16.19
CA CYS A 608 -4.96 -14.01 -15.97
C CYS A 608 -5.18 -12.95 -14.89
N ASP A 609 -4.10 -12.46 -14.28
CA ASP A 609 -4.18 -11.31 -13.37
C ASP A 609 -3.53 -10.09 -14.02
N VAL A 610 -4.13 -8.94 -13.75
CA VAL A 610 -3.54 -7.62 -13.95
C VAL A 610 -3.46 -6.98 -12.58
N GLN A 611 -2.30 -6.45 -12.21
CA GLN A 611 -2.13 -5.77 -10.94
C GLN A 611 -1.24 -4.55 -11.13
N ASP A 612 -1.50 -3.54 -10.32
CA ASP A 612 -0.59 -2.41 -10.11
C ASP A 612 -0.54 -2.14 -8.62
N CYS A 613 0.67 -1.99 -8.09
CA CYS A 613 0.93 -1.66 -6.70
C CYS A 613 1.84 -0.41 -6.62
N GLY A 614 1.69 0.50 -7.59
CA GLY A 614 2.54 1.67 -7.82
C GLY A 614 2.46 2.77 -6.76
N ASP A 615 2.87 3.98 -7.15
CA ASP A 615 3.11 5.15 -6.28
C ASP A 615 1.84 5.86 -5.76
N GLY A 616 0.68 5.20 -5.84
CA GLY A 616 -0.59 5.70 -5.35
C GLY A 616 -1.53 4.56 -4.98
N ASP A 617 -2.56 4.36 -5.80
CA ASP A 617 -3.53 3.26 -5.68
C ASP A 617 -2.87 1.88 -5.91
N ALA A 618 -3.44 0.85 -5.28
CA ALA A 618 -3.06 -0.53 -5.52
C ALA A 618 -4.29 -1.37 -5.88
N TRP A 619 -4.19 -2.21 -6.90
CA TRP A 619 -5.28 -3.09 -7.32
C TRP A 619 -4.79 -4.42 -7.89
N TRP A 620 -5.66 -5.42 -7.73
CA TRP A 620 -5.48 -6.75 -8.28
C TRP A 620 -6.77 -7.16 -8.95
N GLU A 621 -6.68 -7.52 -10.21
CA GLU A 621 -7.83 -7.93 -10.99
C GLU A 621 -7.57 -9.27 -11.64
N THR A 622 -8.49 -10.21 -11.44
CA THR A 622 -8.48 -11.49 -12.14
C THR A 622 -9.44 -11.41 -13.30
N TRP A 623 -9.00 -11.79 -14.49
CA TRP A 623 -9.72 -11.69 -15.74
C TRP A 623 -9.87 -13.07 -16.40
N LEU A 624 -11.04 -13.32 -16.99
CA LEU A 624 -11.29 -14.39 -17.95
C LEU A 624 -11.29 -13.81 -19.35
N VAL A 625 -10.42 -14.32 -20.19
CA VAL A 625 -10.28 -13.89 -21.58
C VAL A 625 -10.59 -15.06 -22.48
N VAL A 626 -11.45 -14.84 -23.49
CA VAL A 626 -11.71 -15.80 -24.56
C VAL A 626 -11.44 -15.15 -25.91
N ALA A 627 -10.68 -15.83 -26.75
CA ALA A 627 -10.23 -15.29 -28.03
C ALA A 627 -10.07 -16.39 -29.08
N PRO A 628 -10.14 -16.06 -30.39
CA PRO A 628 -9.83 -17.01 -31.44
C PRO A 628 -8.33 -17.31 -31.51
N SER A 629 -7.96 -18.46 -32.06
CA SER A 629 -6.57 -18.69 -32.48
C SER A 629 -6.18 -17.67 -33.56
N VAL A 630 -4.87 -17.43 -33.72
CA VAL A 630 -4.33 -16.61 -34.82
C VAL A 630 -4.83 -17.13 -36.18
N ASP A 631 -4.84 -18.45 -36.35
CA ASP A 631 -5.23 -19.12 -37.60
C ASP A 631 -6.75 -19.04 -37.86
N ALA A 632 -7.60 -19.14 -36.82
CA ALA A 632 -9.04 -18.99 -36.96
C ALA A 632 -9.44 -17.56 -37.34
N LEU A 633 -8.77 -16.55 -36.77
CA LEU A 633 -8.98 -15.15 -37.18
C LEU A 633 -8.50 -14.92 -38.63
N ALA A 634 -7.33 -15.42 -39.00
CA ALA A 634 -6.81 -15.30 -40.36
C ALA A 634 -7.76 -15.91 -41.40
N LEU A 635 -8.34 -17.08 -41.10
CA LEU A 635 -9.33 -17.73 -41.96
C LEU A 635 -10.61 -16.89 -42.09
N ALA A 636 -11.12 -16.33 -40.99
CA ALA A 636 -12.28 -15.44 -41.03
C ALA A 636 -12.02 -14.18 -41.86
N LEU A 637 -10.81 -13.59 -41.77
CA LEU A 637 -10.43 -12.42 -42.56
C LEU A 637 -10.29 -12.74 -44.06
N ARG A 638 -9.76 -13.92 -44.41
CA ARG A 638 -9.74 -14.40 -45.80
C ARG A 638 -11.15 -14.56 -46.36
N ALA A 639 -12.04 -15.18 -45.59
CA ALA A 639 -13.45 -15.33 -45.96
C ALA A 639 -14.13 -13.97 -46.17
N ARG A 640 -13.89 -13.01 -45.28
CA ARG A 640 -14.39 -11.63 -45.36
C ARG A 640 -13.97 -10.93 -46.66
N ARG A 641 -12.75 -11.18 -47.12
CA ARG A 641 -12.18 -10.57 -48.34
C ARG A 641 -12.56 -11.30 -49.62
N GLY A 642 -13.19 -12.47 -49.52
CA GLY A 642 -13.53 -13.31 -50.68
C GLY A 642 -12.29 -13.88 -51.39
N GLU A 643 -11.18 -14.06 -50.66
CA GLU A 643 -9.93 -14.58 -51.22
C GLU A 643 -10.06 -16.10 -51.54
N PRO A 644 -9.61 -16.58 -52.73
CA PRO A 644 -9.67 -18.00 -53.09
C PRO A 644 -8.77 -18.90 -52.22
N SER A 645 -8.89 -20.22 -52.41
CA SER A 645 -8.06 -21.26 -51.75
C SER A 645 -6.57 -20.90 -51.72
N LEU A 646 -5.86 -21.38 -50.68
CA LEU A 646 -4.43 -21.18 -50.46
C LEU A 646 -3.62 -21.16 -51.77
N PRO A 647 -2.65 -20.24 -51.93
CA PRO A 647 -1.76 -20.27 -53.09
C PRO A 647 -1.13 -21.66 -53.27
N PRO A 648 -0.75 -22.01 -54.53
CA PRO A 648 -0.14 -23.31 -54.81
C PRO A 648 1.06 -23.53 -53.88
N PRO A 649 1.31 -24.78 -53.44
CA PRO A 649 2.40 -25.07 -52.52
C PRO A 649 3.71 -24.54 -53.11
N PRO A 650 4.51 -23.80 -52.32
CA PRO A 650 5.76 -23.26 -52.82
C PRO A 650 6.71 -24.41 -53.18
N ASP A 651 7.63 -24.17 -54.12
CA ASP A 651 8.72 -25.11 -54.36
C ASP A 651 9.54 -25.24 -53.07
N GLU A 652 9.42 -26.39 -52.41
CA GLU A 652 10.03 -26.64 -51.11
C GLU A 652 11.56 -26.51 -51.19
N ALA A 653 12.19 -26.90 -52.31
CA ALA A 653 13.63 -26.78 -52.47
C ALA A 653 14.07 -25.31 -52.56
N ALA A 654 13.34 -24.49 -53.30
CA ALA A 654 13.60 -23.05 -53.41
C ALA A 654 13.34 -22.32 -52.08
N THR A 655 12.29 -22.71 -51.36
CA THR A 655 11.89 -22.11 -50.08
C THR A 655 12.88 -22.44 -48.96
N VAL A 656 13.35 -23.69 -48.88
CA VAL A 656 14.40 -24.09 -47.94
C VAL A 656 15.71 -23.36 -48.23
N ALA A 657 16.06 -23.17 -49.50
CA ALA A 657 17.25 -22.39 -49.88
C ALA A 657 17.12 -20.91 -49.47
N LEU A 658 15.94 -20.32 -49.64
CA LEU A 658 15.64 -18.96 -49.17
C LEU A 658 15.80 -18.86 -47.65
N LEU A 659 15.15 -19.75 -46.88
CA LEU A 659 15.19 -19.75 -45.41
C LEU A 659 16.59 -19.97 -44.82
N ALA A 660 17.47 -20.66 -45.54
CA ALA A 660 18.87 -20.80 -45.15
C ALA A 660 19.65 -19.46 -45.27
N SER A 661 19.25 -18.58 -46.20
CA SER A 661 19.87 -17.27 -46.42
C SER A 661 19.17 -16.10 -45.70
N ASP A 662 17.84 -16.18 -45.59
CA ASP A 662 16.97 -15.23 -44.91
C ASP A 662 15.94 -16.01 -44.06
N PRO A 663 16.28 -16.29 -42.79
CA PRO A 663 15.40 -17.06 -41.90
C PRO A 663 14.08 -16.35 -41.60
N TYR A 664 14.02 -15.02 -41.70
CA TYR A 664 12.81 -14.25 -41.36
C TYR A 664 11.72 -14.37 -42.42
N ALA A 665 12.06 -14.84 -43.63
CA ALA A 665 11.07 -15.19 -44.65
C ALA A 665 10.04 -16.24 -44.16
N LEU A 666 10.33 -16.96 -43.07
CA LEU A 666 9.40 -17.87 -42.40
C LEU A 666 8.09 -17.18 -42.00
N GLU A 667 8.12 -15.90 -41.63
CA GLU A 667 6.95 -15.10 -41.27
C GLU A 667 5.93 -14.97 -42.41
N HIS A 668 6.41 -14.95 -43.66
CA HIS A 668 5.57 -14.71 -44.84
C HIS A 668 5.03 -16.00 -45.47
N ILE A 669 5.46 -17.16 -45.00
CA ILE A 669 4.96 -18.45 -45.49
C ILE A 669 3.64 -18.76 -44.77
N PRO A 670 2.55 -19.06 -45.51
CA PRO A 670 1.29 -19.47 -44.90
C PRO A 670 1.50 -20.63 -43.93
N ARG A 671 0.93 -20.53 -42.73
CA ARG A 671 1.13 -21.52 -41.65
C ARG A 671 0.64 -22.93 -42.04
N GLU A 672 -0.28 -23.02 -43.01
CA GLU A 672 -0.75 -24.26 -43.65
C GLU A 672 0.31 -24.96 -44.50
N ARG A 673 1.37 -24.25 -44.94
CA ARG A 673 2.41 -24.74 -45.85
C ARG A 673 3.75 -25.01 -45.17
N LEU A 674 3.89 -24.65 -43.89
CA LEU A 674 5.11 -24.89 -43.13
C LEU A 674 5.35 -26.40 -42.94
N THR A 675 6.53 -26.85 -43.36
CA THR A 675 7.05 -28.21 -43.15
C THR A 675 8.14 -28.22 -42.09
N ASP A 676 8.39 -29.37 -41.48
CA ASP A 676 9.48 -29.55 -40.51
C ASP A 676 10.83 -29.10 -41.07
N ARG A 677 11.11 -29.42 -42.33
CA ARG A 677 12.36 -29.07 -43.00
C ARG A 677 12.55 -27.56 -43.13
N MET A 678 11.49 -26.81 -43.45
CA MET A 678 11.55 -25.35 -43.54
C MET A 678 11.87 -24.74 -42.17
N ILE A 679 11.20 -25.21 -41.12
CA ILE A 679 11.37 -24.72 -39.75
C ILE A 679 12.76 -25.04 -39.22
N ASP A 680 13.21 -26.29 -39.35
CA ASP A 680 14.53 -26.70 -38.86
C ASP A 680 15.62 -25.90 -39.55
N THR A 681 15.52 -25.70 -40.87
CA THR A 681 16.49 -24.88 -41.63
C THR A 681 16.51 -23.43 -41.11
N ALA A 682 15.34 -22.83 -40.88
CA ALA A 682 15.24 -21.45 -40.40
C ALA A 682 15.76 -21.31 -38.96
N LEU A 683 15.43 -22.25 -38.06
CA LEU A 683 15.88 -22.26 -36.68
C LEU A 683 17.39 -22.52 -36.54
N GLU A 684 17.96 -23.40 -37.39
CA GLU A 684 19.40 -23.64 -37.48
C GLU A 684 20.15 -22.38 -37.91
N ALA A 685 19.61 -21.64 -38.87
CA ALA A 685 20.19 -20.38 -39.34
C ALA A 685 20.05 -19.26 -38.30
N ASN A 686 18.90 -19.13 -37.64
CA ASN A 686 18.70 -18.17 -36.56
C ASN A 686 17.56 -18.57 -35.61
N ALA A 687 17.90 -18.89 -34.36
CA ALA A 687 16.92 -19.24 -33.32
C ALA A 687 15.89 -18.12 -32.98
N HIS A 688 16.08 -16.87 -33.43
CA HIS A 688 15.13 -15.76 -33.19
C HIS A 688 13.81 -15.93 -33.96
N VAL A 689 13.80 -16.73 -35.03
CA VAL A 689 12.59 -16.98 -35.84
C VAL A 689 11.61 -17.95 -35.17
N PHE A 690 11.97 -18.49 -34.00
CA PHE A 690 11.14 -19.36 -33.19
C PHE A 690 9.71 -18.83 -32.96
N LYS A 691 9.56 -17.50 -32.79
CA LYS A 691 8.24 -16.87 -32.59
C LYS A 691 7.27 -17.04 -33.77
N TYR A 692 7.76 -17.41 -34.94
CA TYR A 692 6.95 -17.68 -36.15
C TYR A 692 6.60 -19.16 -36.34
N VAL A 693 7.15 -20.05 -35.50
CA VAL A 693 6.92 -21.49 -35.60
C VAL A 693 5.55 -21.84 -34.97
N PRO A 694 4.61 -22.42 -35.73
CA PRO A 694 3.32 -22.82 -35.19
C PRO A 694 3.45 -23.87 -34.09
N ARG A 695 2.56 -23.81 -33.10
CA ARG A 695 2.61 -24.71 -31.94
C ARG A 695 2.55 -26.19 -32.31
N ARG A 696 1.76 -26.58 -33.30
CA ARG A 696 1.66 -27.98 -33.79
C ARG A 696 2.98 -28.55 -34.34
N LEU A 697 3.90 -27.68 -34.77
CA LEU A 697 5.21 -28.06 -35.27
C LEU A 697 6.30 -27.85 -34.21
N MET A 698 5.95 -27.61 -32.96
CA MET A 698 6.95 -27.56 -31.90
C MET A 698 7.28 -28.95 -31.36
N THR A 699 8.57 -29.27 -31.25
CA THR A 699 9.09 -30.52 -30.68
C THR A 699 9.96 -30.25 -29.45
N PRO A 700 10.21 -31.25 -28.58
CA PRO A 700 11.12 -31.11 -27.43
C PRO A 700 12.51 -30.58 -27.81
N GLU A 701 13.02 -30.97 -28.99
CA GLU A 701 14.31 -30.52 -29.51
C GLU A 701 14.28 -29.04 -29.90
N ARG A 702 13.21 -28.60 -30.58
CA ARG A 702 13.02 -27.18 -30.95
C ARG A 702 12.84 -26.29 -29.72
N TYR A 703 12.13 -26.75 -28.69
CA TYR A 703 12.07 -26.03 -27.40
C TYR A 703 13.44 -25.97 -26.72
N THR A 704 14.18 -27.09 -26.72
CA THR A 704 15.52 -27.15 -26.15
C THR A 704 16.45 -26.14 -26.84
N LEU A 705 16.33 -25.99 -28.16
CA LEU A 705 17.05 -24.98 -28.94
C LEU A 705 16.66 -23.54 -28.50
N ALA A 706 15.37 -23.25 -28.37
CA ALA A 706 14.88 -21.93 -27.96
C ALA A 706 15.32 -21.55 -26.54
N VAL A 707 15.27 -22.50 -25.60
CA VAL A 707 15.75 -22.31 -24.23
C VAL A 707 17.26 -22.11 -24.19
N ARG A 708 18.02 -22.86 -25.00
CA ARG A 708 19.48 -22.67 -25.15
C ARG A 708 19.85 -21.30 -25.69
N ALA A 709 19.04 -20.74 -26.58
CA ALA A 709 19.24 -19.41 -27.15
C ALA A 709 18.74 -18.26 -26.24
N ASP A 710 18.33 -18.58 -25.00
CA ASP A 710 17.73 -17.66 -24.03
C ASP A 710 16.50 -16.90 -24.60
N LYS A 711 15.75 -17.56 -25.50
CA LYS A 711 14.54 -17.01 -26.12
C LYS A 711 13.26 -17.49 -25.45
N LEU A 712 13.36 -18.55 -24.65
CA LEU A 712 12.24 -19.14 -23.94
C LEU A 712 12.69 -19.61 -22.55
N LYS A 713 11.86 -19.41 -21.53
CA LYS A 713 12.16 -19.92 -20.19
C LYS A 713 11.65 -21.36 -20.08
N PRO A 714 12.27 -22.22 -19.25
CA PRO A 714 11.74 -23.57 -18.99
C PRO A 714 10.29 -23.57 -18.48
N SER A 715 9.86 -22.53 -17.77
CA SER A 715 8.47 -22.35 -17.31
C SER A 715 7.45 -22.18 -18.44
N ASP A 716 7.91 -21.77 -19.63
CA ASP A 716 7.05 -21.41 -20.76
C ASP A 716 6.92 -22.59 -21.76
N VAL A 717 7.59 -23.71 -21.47
CA VAL A 717 7.56 -24.95 -22.26
C VAL A 717 6.51 -25.90 -21.67
N PRO A 718 5.66 -26.55 -22.49
CA PRO A 718 4.73 -27.57 -22.01
C PRO A 718 5.45 -28.64 -21.18
N PRO A 719 4.92 -29.05 -20.02
CA PRO A 719 5.60 -29.98 -19.13
C PRO A 719 5.97 -31.33 -19.79
N ASP A 720 5.17 -31.79 -20.75
CA ASP A 720 5.40 -33.00 -21.55
C ASP A 720 6.47 -32.84 -22.63
N MET A 721 6.80 -31.60 -23.01
CA MET A 721 7.80 -31.26 -24.03
C MET A 721 9.11 -30.72 -23.43
N LEU A 722 9.12 -30.40 -22.13
CA LEU A 722 10.31 -29.91 -21.45
C LEU A 722 11.29 -31.06 -21.18
N THR A 723 12.55 -30.85 -21.53
CA THR A 723 13.62 -31.84 -21.33
C THR A 723 14.57 -31.39 -20.23
N GLU A 724 15.18 -32.36 -19.52
CA GLU A 724 16.26 -32.07 -18.57
C GLU A 724 17.43 -31.32 -19.24
N ALA A 725 17.70 -31.63 -20.51
CA ALA A 725 18.73 -30.94 -21.30
C ALA A 725 18.44 -29.45 -21.52
N ALA A 726 17.16 -29.07 -21.68
CA ALA A 726 16.75 -27.67 -21.75
C ALA A 726 16.93 -26.96 -20.40
N CYS A 727 16.54 -27.60 -19.30
CA CYS A 727 16.74 -27.07 -17.94
C CYS A 727 18.21 -26.85 -17.61
N LEU A 728 19.07 -27.85 -17.91
CA LEU A 728 20.52 -27.76 -17.74
C LEU A 728 21.12 -26.61 -18.56
N ALA A 729 20.68 -26.45 -19.81
CA ALA A 729 21.11 -25.35 -20.65
C ALA A 729 20.66 -23.97 -20.15
N HIS A 730 19.47 -23.87 -19.56
CA HIS A 730 19.01 -22.60 -18.99
C HIS A 730 19.86 -22.18 -17.78
N VAL A 731 20.08 -23.10 -16.83
CA VAL A 731 20.84 -22.78 -15.60
C VAL A 731 22.34 -22.65 -15.85
N SER A 732 22.87 -23.18 -16.96
CA SER A 732 24.28 -23.00 -17.33
C SER A 732 24.62 -21.57 -17.75
N HIS A 733 23.66 -20.81 -18.29
CA HIS A 733 23.81 -19.38 -18.56
C HIS A 733 23.80 -18.58 -17.25
N SER A 734 22.81 -18.82 -16.38
CA SER A 734 22.68 -18.17 -15.07
C SER A 734 22.04 -19.10 -14.04
N GLY A 735 22.73 -19.34 -12.91
CA GLY A 735 22.22 -20.23 -11.86
C GLY A 735 20.93 -19.71 -11.21
N TRP A 736 20.68 -18.40 -11.25
CA TRP A 736 19.43 -17.78 -10.79
C TRP A 736 18.19 -18.23 -11.57
N GLY A 737 18.39 -18.78 -12.78
CA GLY A 737 17.36 -19.40 -13.60
C GLY A 737 16.71 -20.64 -12.98
N LEU A 738 17.30 -21.21 -11.91
CA LEU A 738 16.72 -22.34 -11.17
C LEU A 738 15.28 -22.07 -10.70
N SER A 739 15.00 -20.84 -10.29
CA SER A 739 13.67 -20.40 -9.86
C SER A 739 12.60 -20.40 -10.98
N ARG A 740 13.02 -20.54 -12.24
CA ARG A 740 12.15 -20.67 -13.43
C ARG A 740 12.03 -22.11 -13.93
N VAL A 741 12.81 -23.04 -13.37
CA VAL A 741 12.68 -24.46 -13.69
C VAL A 741 11.53 -25.05 -12.87
N PRO A 742 10.56 -25.74 -13.51
CA PRO A 742 9.49 -26.44 -12.80
C PRO A 742 10.05 -27.48 -11.84
N GLU A 743 9.42 -27.64 -10.68
CA GLU A 743 9.94 -28.48 -9.59
C GLU A 743 10.20 -29.93 -10.02
N ALA A 744 9.33 -30.51 -10.85
CA ALA A 744 9.47 -31.85 -11.41
C ALA A 744 10.78 -32.07 -12.22
N PHE A 745 11.39 -30.99 -12.72
CA PHE A 745 12.61 -31.01 -13.53
C PHE A 745 13.83 -30.44 -12.80
N ARG A 746 13.72 -30.11 -11.51
CA ARG A 746 14.87 -29.71 -10.67
C ARG A 746 15.59 -30.96 -10.16
N THR A 747 16.23 -31.68 -11.07
CA THR A 747 17.03 -32.86 -10.72
C THR A 747 18.31 -32.45 -9.99
N THR A 748 18.96 -33.41 -9.34
CA THR A 748 20.27 -33.22 -8.69
C THR A 748 21.31 -32.62 -9.66
N ALA A 749 21.26 -33.00 -10.94
CA ALA A 749 22.13 -32.45 -11.98
C ALA A 749 21.85 -30.96 -12.26
N VAL A 750 20.57 -30.56 -12.34
CA VAL A 750 20.17 -29.16 -12.55
C VAL A 750 20.56 -28.30 -11.35
N TYR A 751 20.34 -28.78 -10.12
CA TYR A 751 20.78 -28.09 -8.91
C TYR A 751 22.29 -27.90 -8.88
N LEU A 752 23.06 -28.96 -9.15
CA LEU A 752 24.51 -28.91 -9.18
C LEU A 752 25.02 -27.89 -10.21
N GLN A 753 24.48 -27.94 -11.43
CA GLN A 753 24.85 -27.00 -12.50
C GLN A 753 24.54 -25.55 -12.12
N ALA A 754 23.37 -25.28 -11.52
CA ALA A 754 22.99 -23.95 -11.06
C ALA A 754 23.92 -23.42 -9.96
N ILE A 755 24.26 -24.27 -8.98
CA ILE A 755 25.18 -23.92 -7.87
C ILE A 755 26.59 -23.65 -8.40
N GLN A 756 27.10 -24.49 -9.31
CA GLN A 756 28.42 -24.32 -9.91
C GLN A 756 28.51 -23.02 -10.71
N ARG A 757 27.43 -22.64 -11.41
CA ARG A 757 27.36 -21.37 -12.13
C ARG A 757 27.20 -20.17 -11.20
N THR A 758 26.41 -20.30 -10.15
CA THR A 758 26.10 -19.21 -9.21
C THR A 758 26.00 -19.74 -7.78
N PRO A 759 27.10 -19.70 -7.00
CA PRO A 759 27.14 -20.28 -5.65
C PRO A 759 26.08 -19.73 -4.68
N ALA A 760 25.68 -18.46 -4.85
CA ALA A 760 24.67 -17.80 -4.02
C ALA A 760 23.25 -18.41 -4.10
N VAL A 761 22.97 -19.23 -5.12
CA VAL A 761 21.68 -19.92 -5.30
C VAL A 761 21.50 -21.07 -4.30
N GLN A 762 22.55 -21.48 -3.58
CA GLN A 762 22.46 -22.53 -2.56
C GLN A 762 21.37 -22.30 -1.50
N LYS A 763 21.06 -21.05 -1.18
CA LYS A 763 19.97 -20.69 -0.26
C LYS A 763 18.57 -21.10 -0.76
N ASP A 764 18.42 -21.26 -2.08
CA ASP A 764 17.18 -21.60 -2.76
C ASP A 764 17.09 -23.12 -3.06
N VAL A 765 18.07 -23.92 -2.59
CA VAL A 765 18.14 -25.37 -2.78
C VAL A 765 17.78 -26.09 -1.46
N PRO A 766 16.91 -27.12 -1.49
CA PRO A 766 16.56 -27.87 -0.29
C PRO A 766 17.79 -28.46 0.42
N ALA A 767 17.83 -28.39 1.75
CA ALA A 767 18.97 -28.87 2.54
C ALA A 767 19.30 -30.35 2.28
N ALA A 768 18.29 -31.20 2.10
CA ALA A 768 18.47 -32.61 1.77
C ALA A 768 19.27 -32.82 0.47
N VAL A 769 19.01 -32.02 -0.57
CA VAL A 769 19.72 -32.10 -1.85
C VAL A 769 21.18 -31.64 -1.71
N LEU A 770 21.44 -30.60 -0.91
CA LEU A 770 22.80 -30.14 -0.62
C LEU A 770 23.61 -31.21 0.12
N ASP A 771 22.98 -31.93 1.05
CA ASP A 771 23.63 -33.02 1.78
C ASP A 771 23.90 -34.24 0.90
N GLU A 772 22.97 -34.59 0.00
CA GLU A 772 23.19 -35.62 -1.03
C GLU A 772 24.35 -35.28 -1.95
N LEU A 773 24.44 -34.03 -2.43
CA LEU A 773 25.54 -33.57 -3.29
C LEU A 773 26.90 -33.65 -2.58
N ARG A 774 26.96 -33.29 -1.29
CA ARG A 774 28.17 -33.42 -0.47
C ARG A 774 28.54 -34.89 -0.25
N ALA A 775 27.56 -35.75 0.04
CA ALA A 775 27.77 -37.18 0.25
C ALA A 775 28.26 -37.88 -1.02
N ALA A 776 27.82 -37.42 -2.20
CA ALA A 776 28.29 -37.87 -3.50
C ALA A 776 29.69 -37.34 -3.89
N GLY A 777 30.32 -36.51 -3.04
CA GLY A 777 31.68 -36.00 -3.24
C GLY A 777 31.78 -34.82 -4.21
N HIS A 778 30.68 -34.13 -4.52
CA HIS A 778 30.71 -32.93 -5.35
C HIS A 778 31.21 -31.71 -4.57
N GLU A 779 32.11 -30.93 -5.18
CA GLU A 779 32.62 -29.68 -4.60
C GLU A 779 31.56 -28.57 -4.70
N ILE A 780 31.06 -28.11 -3.55
CA ILE A 780 30.08 -27.02 -3.44
C ILE A 780 30.82 -25.73 -3.07
N PRO A 781 30.86 -24.70 -3.94
CA PRO A 781 31.61 -23.47 -3.68
C PRO A 781 31.06 -22.66 -2.50
N ASP A 782 31.89 -21.94 -1.72
CA ASP A 782 31.42 -21.06 -0.64
C ASP A 782 30.67 -19.84 -1.22
N PRO A 783 29.38 -19.62 -0.88
CA PRO A 783 28.58 -18.52 -1.43
C PRO A 783 29.12 -17.12 -1.07
N ASP A 784 29.88 -16.99 0.02
CA ASP A 784 30.42 -15.71 0.50
C ASP A 784 31.85 -15.42 0.02
N GLU A 785 32.52 -16.38 -0.64
CA GLU A 785 33.93 -16.25 -1.00
C GLU A 785 34.17 -15.15 -2.04
N GLN A 786 33.28 -15.00 -3.03
CA GLN A 786 33.35 -13.95 -4.04
C GLN A 786 33.16 -12.56 -3.43
N TRP A 787 32.22 -12.40 -2.50
CA TRP A 787 32.01 -11.16 -1.76
C TRP A 787 33.22 -10.80 -0.91
N ARG A 788 33.86 -11.79 -0.27
CA ARG A 788 35.09 -11.62 0.51
C ARG A 788 36.26 -11.14 -0.37
N LYS A 789 36.40 -11.67 -1.59
CA LYS A 789 37.42 -11.26 -2.56
C LYS A 789 37.16 -9.86 -3.11
N LEU A 790 35.91 -9.54 -3.44
CA LEU A 790 35.50 -8.22 -3.92
C LEU A 790 35.71 -7.15 -2.84
N ARG A 791 35.33 -7.44 -1.60
CA ARG A 791 35.53 -6.54 -0.45
C ARG A 791 37.01 -6.28 -0.20
N LYS A 792 37.86 -7.30 -0.23
CA LYS A 792 39.33 -7.13 -0.19
C LYS A 792 39.86 -6.25 -1.33
N SER A 793 39.33 -6.37 -2.54
CA SER A 793 39.72 -5.54 -3.69
C SER A 793 39.27 -4.08 -3.54
N ILE A 794 38.07 -3.86 -2.99
CA ILE A 794 37.53 -2.54 -2.68
C ILE A 794 38.37 -1.88 -1.57
N ASP A 795 38.63 -2.61 -0.49
CA ASP A 795 39.44 -2.14 0.64
C ASP A 795 40.88 -1.78 0.18
N ALA A 796 41.52 -2.63 -0.62
CA ALA A 796 42.85 -2.36 -1.19
C ALA A 796 42.86 -1.17 -2.18
N THR A 797 41.71 -0.83 -2.78
CA THR A 797 41.57 0.35 -3.64
C THR A 797 41.32 1.61 -2.82
N LEU A 798 40.52 1.52 -1.76
CA LEU A 798 40.31 2.59 -0.78
C LEU A 798 41.60 2.94 -0.04
N GLU A 799 42.42 1.97 0.34
CA GLU A 799 43.74 2.20 0.92
C GLU A 799 44.66 2.97 -0.04
N ARG A 800 44.70 2.61 -1.33
CA ARG A 800 45.49 3.34 -2.35
C ARG A 800 45.01 4.77 -2.56
N VAL A 801 43.71 5.02 -2.49
CA VAL A 801 43.11 6.35 -2.58
C VAL A 801 43.40 7.18 -1.33
N ASN A 802 43.32 6.58 -0.14
CA ASN A 802 43.63 7.25 1.11
C ASN A 802 45.13 7.54 1.26
N ALA A 803 46.01 6.66 0.78
CA ALA A 803 47.45 6.90 0.71
C ALA A 803 47.80 8.08 -0.23
N ARG A 804 47.07 8.24 -1.35
CA ARG A 804 47.22 9.40 -2.25
C ARG A 804 46.69 10.72 -1.68
N LYS A 805 45.77 10.69 -0.71
CA LYS A 805 45.32 11.89 0.02
C LYS A 805 46.34 12.41 1.03
N ALA A 806 47.29 11.57 1.45
CA ALA A 806 48.37 11.94 2.37
C ALA A 806 49.60 12.52 1.65
N ASP A 807 49.56 12.67 0.33
CA ASP A 807 50.63 13.28 -0.46
C ASP A 807 50.65 14.81 -0.27
N PRO A 808 51.77 15.40 0.20
CA PRO A 808 51.88 16.84 0.45
C PRO A 808 51.56 17.71 -0.78
N VAL A 809 51.78 17.19 -2.00
CA VAL A 809 51.49 17.90 -3.25
C VAL A 809 49.98 18.05 -3.48
N MET A 810 49.18 17.07 -3.03
CA MET A 810 47.72 17.11 -3.13
C MET A 810 47.06 17.96 -2.04
N GLN A 811 47.69 18.11 -0.87
CA GLN A 811 47.25 19.07 0.15
C GLN A 811 47.48 20.52 -0.30
N MET A 812 48.61 20.80 -0.97
CA MET A 812 48.93 22.13 -1.49
C MET A 812 47.93 22.60 -2.57
N LEU A 813 47.36 21.67 -3.35
CA LEU A 813 46.34 21.96 -4.37
C LEU A 813 44.92 22.21 -3.80
N LEU A 814 44.67 21.90 -2.53
CA LEU A 814 43.35 22.03 -1.89
C LEU A 814 43.15 23.37 -1.15
N GLU A 815 44.22 24.15 -0.92
CA GLU A 815 44.18 25.33 -0.04
C GLU A 815 44.21 26.70 -0.77
N GLU A 816 44.31 26.77 -2.11
CA GLU A 816 44.29 28.06 -2.83
C GLU A 816 42.88 28.54 -3.23
N PRO A 817 42.49 29.80 -2.89
CA PRO A 817 41.20 30.34 -3.25
C PRO A 817 41.25 31.06 -4.61
N LYS A 818 40.50 30.51 -5.58
CA LYS A 818 40.03 31.09 -6.86
C LYS A 818 40.80 30.66 -8.12
N THR A 819 40.42 29.52 -8.70
CA THR A 819 40.71 29.14 -10.11
C THR A 819 39.89 27.87 -10.51
N PRO A 820 39.83 27.40 -11.78
CA PRO A 820 38.74 26.61 -12.43
C PRO A 820 38.33 25.25 -11.85
N TRP A 821 38.80 24.90 -10.66
CA TRP A 821 38.49 23.66 -9.93
C TRP A 821 37.06 23.57 -9.41
N GLN A 822 36.24 24.63 -9.52
CA GLN A 822 34.81 24.53 -9.24
C GLN A 822 34.03 23.67 -10.26
N ARG A 823 34.60 23.35 -11.44
CA ARG A 823 34.02 22.33 -12.33
C ARG A 823 34.38 20.90 -11.90
N VAL A 824 35.57 20.68 -11.33
CA VAL A 824 35.98 19.35 -10.85
C VAL A 824 35.39 19.04 -9.46
N ARG A 825 35.07 20.05 -8.64
CA ARG A 825 34.30 19.87 -7.39
C ARG A 825 32.85 19.43 -7.62
N ARG A 826 32.30 19.63 -8.84
CA ARG A 826 31.06 18.98 -9.30
C ARG A 826 31.30 17.53 -9.76
N GLY A 827 32.44 17.22 -10.37
CA GLY A 827 32.79 15.84 -10.77
C GLY A 827 33.14 14.89 -9.61
N PHE A 828 33.79 15.37 -8.55
CA PHE A 828 34.18 14.49 -7.43
C PHE A 828 33.06 14.22 -6.41
N ARG A 829 32.00 15.03 -6.39
CA ARG A 829 30.76 14.67 -5.69
C ARG A 829 29.92 13.65 -6.46
N LEU A 830 30.11 13.51 -7.78
CA LEU A 830 29.53 12.38 -8.51
C LEU A 830 30.25 11.05 -8.24
N GLY A 831 31.52 11.02 -7.81
CA GLY A 831 32.18 9.76 -7.45
C GLY A 831 31.64 9.11 -6.17
N GLY A 832 31.27 9.92 -5.17
CA GLY A 832 30.62 9.43 -3.93
C GLY A 832 29.10 9.33 -4.03
N TRP A 833 28.47 10.18 -4.85
CA TRP A 833 27.03 10.16 -5.06
C TRP A 833 26.60 9.12 -6.11
N MET A 834 27.41 8.80 -7.13
CA MET A 834 27.14 7.63 -7.99
C MET A 834 27.33 6.29 -7.25
N LEU A 835 28.15 6.23 -6.20
CA LEU A 835 28.27 5.03 -5.36
C LEU A 835 27.13 4.86 -4.33
N SER A 836 26.44 5.93 -3.93
CA SER A 836 25.23 5.81 -3.09
C SER A 836 23.92 5.86 -3.88
N SER A 837 23.94 6.36 -5.13
CA SER A 837 22.78 6.33 -6.04
C SER A 837 22.72 5.05 -6.87
N ALA A 838 23.76 4.19 -6.79
CA ALA A 838 23.69 2.79 -7.19
C ALA A 838 22.94 1.90 -6.16
N VAL A 839 22.43 2.49 -5.08
CA VAL A 839 21.61 1.84 -4.05
C VAL A 839 20.35 2.68 -3.82
N LYS A 840 19.50 2.75 -4.84
CA LYS A 840 18.01 2.82 -4.76
C LYS A 840 17.48 3.24 -6.14
N PRO A 841 16.60 2.44 -6.77
CA PRO A 841 16.05 2.77 -8.07
C PRO A 841 14.99 3.87 -7.93
N ARG A 842 15.03 4.85 -8.83
CA ARG A 842 13.85 5.63 -9.21
C ARG A 842 13.69 5.44 -10.71
N THR A 843 12.78 4.53 -11.05
CA THR A 843 12.25 4.29 -12.39
C THR A 843 11.24 5.38 -12.74
N ASN A 844 11.06 5.64 -14.03
CA ASN A 844 9.73 5.87 -14.59
C ASN A 844 9.55 4.81 -15.70
N ALA A 845 8.45 4.04 -15.62
CA ALA A 845 8.01 2.86 -16.41
C ALA A 845 8.39 1.45 -15.86
N PRO A 846 7.47 0.46 -15.97
CA PRO A 846 7.00 -0.35 -14.83
C PRO A 846 7.75 -1.67 -14.58
N ALA A 847 7.54 -2.21 -13.37
CA ALA A 847 8.30 -3.28 -12.76
C ALA A 847 7.91 -4.68 -13.28
N THR A 848 8.89 -5.41 -13.84
CA THR A 848 8.89 -6.88 -13.78
C THR A 848 10.16 -7.39 -13.11
N HIS A 849 9.92 -8.16 -12.05
CA HIS A 849 10.91 -8.74 -11.15
C HIS A 849 11.71 -9.83 -11.89
N ARG A 850 12.89 -9.53 -12.47
CA ARG A 850 14.03 -10.45 -12.77
C ARG A 850 15.11 -9.90 -13.74
N GLY A 851 15.36 -8.60 -13.78
CA GLY A 851 16.34 -8.02 -14.73
C GLY A 851 17.75 -7.73 -14.21
N LEU A 852 18.01 -7.79 -12.90
CA LEU A 852 19.29 -7.30 -12.34
C LEU A 852 20.48 -8.25 -12.55
N THR A 853 20.24 -9.46 -13.05
CA THR A 853 21.26 -10.50 -13.24
C THR A 853 21.67 -10.72 -14.69
N GLY A 854 20.99 -10.13 -15.68
CA GLY A 854 21.39 -10.24 -17.09
C GLY A 854 22.42 -9.21 -17.56
N TRP A 855 22.60 -8.11 -16.82
CA TRP A 855 23.32 -6.93 -17.30
C TRP A 855 24.84 -6.91 -17.00
N LEU A 856 25.37 -7.86 -16.23
CA LEU A 856 26.81 -7.89 -15.91
C LEU A 856 27.69 -8.67 -16.90
N GLU A 857 27.15 -9.24 -17.98
CA GLU A 857 27.92 -10.16 -18.85
C GLU A 857 28.42 -9.61 -20.19
N ILE A 858 28.10 -8.38 -20.64
CA ILE A 858 28.63 -7.91 -21.94
C ILE A 858 29.27 -6.51 -21.82
N ARG A 859 30.59 -6.51 -21.61
CA ARG A 859 31.48 -5.34 -21.52
C ARG A 859 31.36 -4.40 -22.73
N PRO A 860 31.33 -3.06 -22.52
CA PRO A 860 32.32 -2.20 -23.21
C PRO A 860 32.72 -0.92 -22.43
N VAL A 861 33.22 -1.00 -21.18
CA VAL A 861 33.76 0.19 -20.48
C VAL A 861 35.25 0.09 -20.10
N MET A 862 35.86 -1.08 -20.28
CA MET A 862 37.31 -1.27 -20.04
C MET A 862 38.22 -0.77 -21.18
N SER A 863 37.70 -0.33 -22.33
CA SER A 863 38.53 0.30 -23.38
C SER A 863 38.62 1.83 -23.26
N LEU A 864 37.76 2.48 -22.46
CA LEU A 864 37.80 3.95 -22.30
C LEU A 864 38.79 4.38 -21.19
N ILE A 865 39.11 3.50 -20.25
CA ILE A 865 39.98 3.82 -19.09
C ILE A 865 41.47 3.55 -19.39
N ALA A 866 41.80 2.83 -20.46
CA ALA A 866 43.19 2.56 -20.87
C ALA A 866 43.79 3.62 -21.83
N ASN A 867 43.01 4.62 -22.27
CA ASN A 867 43.48 5.64 -23.22
C ASN A 867 43.37 7.09 -22.72
N THR A 868 43.11 7.31 -21.42
CA THR A 868 43.08 8.66 -20.82
C THR A 868 43.72 8.72 -19.43
N VAL A 869 44.79 7.95 -19.19
CA VAL A 869 45.70 8.14 -18.05
C VAL A 869 47.13 8.21 -18.55
#